data_AF-A0A7K4MR34-F1
#
_entry.id   AF-A0A7K4MR34-F1
#
_cell.length_a   1.000
_cell.length_b   1.000
_cell.length_c   1.000
_cell.angle_alpha   90.00
_cell.angle_beta   90.00
_cell.angle_gamma   90.00
#
_symmetry.space_group_name_H-M   'P 1'
#
loop_
_entity.id
_entity.type
_entity.pdbx_description
1 polymer ?
#
loop_
_entity_poly.entity_id
_entity_poly.type
_entity_poly.pdbx_seq_one_letter_code
_entity_poly.pdbx_strand_id
1 'polypeptide(L)'
;MNRVQTDYDGSGTQTFMEQQFNDGILYYNYRGWYVGYGSYPTDAINNGYDTPFVTTITCGTGDYDGTSPSEDFVRLGSVNNPKGAVGAIGMATTGTHTAYNNIVDMGIYDGIFSKKLWYAGAASAAGDLAIVATYTTLGASSGANAAEAFSKWSNLIGDPALHLWTATPTNFNFFHPTTISLGTTMYEFNIIDENGTAVEGARVTLLMGNDIIFTTALTDENGQVTLSWDEVVAGTISLTVIKRNYRPFEDTIEISTAAGSAVAVRPEEIYVNSGEEIDLSINLHNYGRDTANDVKVELNSTSEHITIINDIINIGNIEPSHDASFSSQVYIHGTAFHMEEMDLILTITDANDHMWINSVPLNVMGPYLVVSDYSGDIFPGSNTNMVLNMVNQGSKKVDDYMLKILPFENIVSIQSSSATINELFVDQNIYLDDFELSFSEDIINGTVLPLELILTSSDGYTRSHIVNVTIGEVRETDPLGPDAYGYYIYDSGDTDYDEAPVYDWIEIAEGLGSQVSITDAGNGNSGYTSSTDDRTLPFTFTFYGVEYTKIQINTNGWISFGNFEMNAFRNYPIPGAGGPSPMIAAFWDDLRTGSGGYVYYYESPDFVVIQWDDMRICGILGGGWYPDQCTSSIRNTFQMILYPSNEIKIQYQDFNNESDGYYSGTPSHGCYSTIGIENHLGDIGLQYTFNDTYPEAAATLQDGSALFITNSTGSDFIQGDLND
;
A
#
# COMPACT_ATOMS: atom_id res chain seq x y z
N MET A 1 -1.55 -14.23 -25.48
CA MET A 1 -2.21 -13.05 -26.09
C MET A 1 -1.62 -11.83 -25.41
N ASN A 2 -1.23 -10.79 -26.14
CA ASN A 2 -0.89 -9.52 -25.52
C ASN A 2 -2.14 -9.01 -24.79
N ARG A 3 -2.05 -8.86 -23.46
CA ARG A 3 -3.17 -8.47 -22.58
C ARG A 3 -3.56 -6.99 -22.71
N VAL A 4 -2.84 -6.24 -23.55
CA VAL A 4 -3.03 -4.81 -23.82
C VAL A 4 -3.02 -4.61 -25.33
N GLN A 5 -3.99 -3.86 -25.85
CA GLN A 5 -4.10 -3.47 -27.25
C GLN A 5 -3.91 -1.96 -27.33
N THR A 6 -3.13 -1.49 -28.31
CA THR A 6 -2.67 -0.10 -28.38
C THR A 6 -2.87 0.48 -29.78
N ASP A 7 -3.29 1.74 -29.86
CA ASP A 7 -3.29 2.55 -31.08
C ASP A 7 -2.56 3.87 -30.77
N TYR A 8 -1.31 3.96 -31.22
CA TYR A 8 -0.46 5.13 -31.06
C TYR A 8 -0.25 5.90 -32.38
N ASP A 9 -0.64 5.33 -33.53
CA ASP A 9 -0.47 5.99 -34.83
C ASP A 9 -1.61 7.01 -35.11
N GLY A 10 -2.71 6.90 -34.36
CA GLY A 10 -3.85 7.82 -34.41
C GLY A 10 -4.75 7.61 -35.64
N SER A 11 -4.55 6.54 -36.41
CA SER A 11 -5.27 6.25 -37.64
C SER A 11 -6.38 5.23 -37.41
N GLY A 12 -7.63 5.69 -37.49
CA GLY A 12 -8.79 4.82 -37.33
C GLY A 12 -9.14 4.51 -35.87
N THR A 13 -8.67 5.35 -34.93
CA THR A 13 -8.89 5.24 -33.48
C THR A 13 -10.34 4.99 -33.08
N GLN A 14 -11.31 5.61 -33.77
CA GLN A 14 -12.73 5.38 -33.51
C GLN A 14 -13.12 3.92 -33.78
N THR A 15 -12.76 3.40 -34.95
CA THR A 15 -13.02 2.02 -35.35
C THR A 15 -12.27 1.04 -34.44
N PHE A 16 -11.02 1.37 -34.08
CA PHE A 16 -10.23 0.59 -33.14
C PHE A 16 -10.94 0.47 -31.79
N MET A 17 -11.33 1.60 -31.17
CA MET A 17 -12.08 1.61 -29.91
C MET A 17 -13.36 0.77 -30.03
N GLU A 18 -14.17 0.97 -31.07
CA GLU A 18 -15.42 0.22 -31.27
C GLU A 18 -15.17 -1.29 -31.37
N GLN A 19 -14.11 -1.71 -32.07
CA GLN A 19 -13.71 -3.12 -32.14
C GLN A 19 -13.28 -3.64 -30.77
N GLN A 20 -12.44 -2.92 -30.03
CA GLN A 20 -11.96 -3.35 -28.71
C GLN A 20 -13.10 -3.46 -27.69
N PHE A 21 -14.05 -2.52 -27.68
CA PHE A 21 -15.25 -2.66 -26.86
C PHE A 21 -16.02 -3.93 -27.24
N ASN A 22 -16.27 -4.15 -28.54
CA ASN A 22 -17.03 -5.30 -29.03
C ASN A 22 -16.31 -6.65 -28.81
N ASP A 23 -14.99 -6.66 -28.72
CA ASP A 23 -14.17 -7.83 -28.39
C ASP A 23 -14.17 -8.15 -26.89
N GLY A 24 -14.56 -7.18 -26.04
CA GLY A 24 -14.60 -7.30 -24.58
C GLY A 24 -13.27 -6.93 -23.94
N ILE A 25 -13.25 -5.82 -23.21
CA ILE A 25 -12.09 -5.29 -22.50
C ILE A 25 -12.46 -4.92 -21.07
N LEU A 26 -11.48 -4.97 -20.15
CA LEU A 26 -11.67 -4.55 -18.75
C LEU A 26 -11.51 -3.04 -18.58
N TYR A 27 -10.57 -2.45 -19.30
CA TYR A 27 -10.21 -1.04 -19.19
C TYR A 27 -10.06 -0.43 -20.58
N TYR A 28 -10.54 0.79 -20.74
CA TYR A 28 -10.27 1.62 -21.92
C TYR A 28 -9.64 2.93 -21.48
N ASN A 29 -8.45 3.24 -22.00
CA ASN A 29 -7.77 4.50 -21.78
C ASN A 29 -7.70 5.29 -23.09
N TYR A 30 -8.09 6.56 -23.02
CA TYR A 30 -7.92 7.51 -24.10
C TYR A 30 -7.12 8.72 -23.60
N ARG A 31 -5.94 8.89 -24.20
CA ARG A 31 -5.18 10.13 -24.17
C ARG A 31 -5.03 10.68 -25.59
N GLY A 32 -5.40 11.95 -25.75
CA GLY A 32 -5.45 12.62 -27.04
C GLY A 32 -5.95 14.06 -26.91
N TRP A 33 -6.56 14.56 -27.98
CA TRP A 33 -7.02 15.94 -28.10
C TRP A 33 -8.54 16.06 -27.92
N TYR A 34 -9.01 17.28 -27.66
CA TYR A 34 -10.43 17.58 -27.42
C TYR A 34 -11.31 17.12 -28.58
N VAL A 35 -12.38 16.37 -28.32
CA VAL A 35 -13.28 15.80 -29.36
C VAL A 35 -12.57 14.93 -30.41
N GLY A 36 -11.41 14.37 -30.06
CA GLY A 36 -10.70 13.44 -30.93
C GLY A 36 -11.44 12.10 -31.08
N TYR A 37 -11.30 11.47 -32.24
CA TYR A 37 -11.84 10.13 -32.48
C TYR A 37 -11.33 9.14 -31.43
N GLY A 38 -12.24 8.36 -30.84
CA GLY A 38 -12.00 7.48 -29.68
C GLY A 38 -12.32 8.12 -28.32
N SER A 39 -12.43 9.44 -28.21
CA SER A 39 -12.74 10.11 -26.93
C SER A 39 -14.21 9.99 -26.50
N TYR A 40 -15.09 9.49 -27.38
CA TYR A 40 -16.53 9.38 -27.18
C TYR A 40 -17.10 8.10 -27.82
N PRO A 41 -18.19 7.54 -27.27
CA PRO A 41 -18.80 6.33 -27.81
C PRO A 41 -19.64 6.60 -29.06
N THR A 42 -20.01 5.54 -29.78
CA THR A 42 -21.01 5.56 -30.86
C THR A 42 -21.95 4.37 -30.73
N ASP A 43 -23.05 4.40 -31.48
CA ASP A 43 -24.02 3.28 -31.56
C ASP A 43 -23.42 1.96 -32.11
N ALA A 44 -22.20 1.99 -32.66
CA ALA A 44 -21.49 0.80 -33.14
C ALA A 44 -20.97 -0.09 -31.98
N ILE A 45 -20.88 0.45 -30.77
CA ILE A 45 -20.58 -0.34 -29.57
C ILE A 45 -21.76 -1.25 -29.23
N ASN A 46 -21.45 -2.52 -29.03
CA ASN A 46 -22.39 -3.61 -28.80
C ASN A 46 -21.76 -4.71 -27.92
N ASN A 47 -21.03 -4.28 -26.89
CA ASN A 47 -20.25 -5.11 -25.96
C ASN A 47 -21.09 -5.84 -24.89
N GLY A 48 -22.42 -5.68 -24.89
CA GLY A 48 -23.26 -6.38 -23.92
C GLY A 48 -22.90 -6.02 -22.47
N TYR A 49 -22.72 -7.05 -21.64
CA TYR A 49 -22.30 -6.90 -20.24
C TYR A 49 -20.78 -6.77 -20.06
N ASP A 50 -19.99 -6.91 -21.12
CA ASP A 50 -18.52 -6.74 -21.08
C ASP A 50 -18.18 -5.24 -21.07
N THR A 51 -18.66 -4.56 -20.02
CA THR A 51 -18.61 -3.11 -19.86
C THR A 51 -17.32 -2.68 -19.16
N PRO A 52 -16.35 -2.05 -19.86
CA PRO A 52 -15.09 -1.65 -19.26
C PRO A 52 -15.24 -0.47 -18.31
N PHE A 53 -14.21 -0.27 -17.48
CA PHE A 53 -13.94 1.01 -16.83
C PHE A 53 -13.18 1.93 -17.79
N VAL A 54 -13.71 3.13 -18.01
CA VAL A 54 -13.21 4.07 -19.02
C VAL A 54 -12.45 5.22 -18.36
N THR A 55 -11.32 5.60 -18.95
CA THR A 55 -10.61 6.85 -18.66
C THR A 55 -10.45 7.61 -19.98
N THR A 56 -11.06 8.79 -20.08
CA THR A 56 -10.94 9.67 -21.26
C THR A 56 -10.37 11.00 -20.81
N ILE A 57 -9.12 10.98 -20.32
CA ILE A 57 -8.52 12.15 -19.68
C ILE A 57 -8.07 13.16 -20.73
N THR A 58 -8.97 13.99 -21.23
CA THR A 58 -8.67 15.14 -22.10
C THR A 58 -9.74 16.23 -21.90
N CYS A 59 -9.59 17.39 -22.55
CA CYS A 59 -10.51 18.51 -22.38
C CYS A 59 -11.99 18.10 -22.50
N GLY A 60 -12.84 18.58 -21.60
CA GLY A 60 -14.30 18.55 -21.71
C GLY A 60 -14.95 17.17 -21.77
N THR A 61 -14.22 16.08 -21.54
CA THR A 61 -14.76 14.72 -21.60
C THR A 61 -15.63 14.38 -20.41
N GLY A 62 -15.51 15.12 -19.30
CA GLY A 62 -16.37 15.06 -18.13
C GLY A 62 -16.93 16.44 -17.75
N ASP A 63 -17.31 17.24 -18.76
CA ASP A 63 -17.93 18.54 -18.53
C ASP A 63 -19.36 18.39 -17.96
N TYR A 64 -19.75 19.28 -17.04
CA TYR A 64 -21.10 19.31 -16.47
C TYR A 64 -22.06 20.24 -17.25
N ASP A 65 -21.56 21.00 -18.23
CA ASP A 65 -22.36 21.87 -19.10
C ASP A 65 -22.92 21.12 -20.32
N GLY A 66 -23.79 20.13 -20.07
CA GLY A 66 -24.41 19.29 -21.09
C GLY A 66 -24.23 17.81 -20.79
N THR A 67 -24.37 16.96 -21.83
CA THR A 67 -23.97 15.56 -21.74
C THR A 67 -22.53 15.45 -22.23
N SER A 68 -21.66 14.97 -21.35
CA SER A 68 -20.24 14.76 -21.65
C SER A 68 -19.95 13.36 -22.22
N PRO A 69 -18.83 13.18 -22.92
CA PRO A 69 -18.38 11.86 -23.38
C PRO A 69 -18.34 10.77 -22.29
N SER A 70 -17.88 11.08 -21.07
CA SER A 70 -17.87 10.13 -19.95
C SER A 70 -19.29 9.72 -19.55
N GLU A 71 -20.25 10.64 -19.56
CA GLU A 71 -21.66 10.30 -19.36
C GLU A 71 -22.22 9.48 -20.53
N ASP A 72 -21.88 9.81 -21.77
CA ASP A 72 -22.32 9.06 -22.95
C ASP A 72 -21.85 7.60 -22.89
N PHE A 73 -20.60 7.34 -22.46
CA PHE A 73 -20.09 5.97 -22.31
C PHE A 73 -20.93 5.16 -21.33
N VAL A 74 -21.34 5.74 -20.20
CA VAL A 74 -22.15 5.06 -19.18
C VAL A 74 -23.63 4.96 -19.61
N ARG A 75 -24.14 5.92 -20.40
CA ARG A 75 -25.56 6.00 -20.82
C ARG A 75 -25.89 5.28 -22.12
N LEU A 76 -24.90 4.82 -22.88
CA LEU A 76 -25.10 4.27 -24.24
C LEU A 76 -26.08 3.09 -24.31
N GLY A 77 -26.16 2.28 -23.24
CA GLY A 77 -27.01 1.10 -23.13
C GLY A 77 -28.24 1.28 -22.24
N SER A 78 -28.88 0.15 -21.94
CA SER A 78 -29.90 0.06 -20.90
C SER A 78 -29.79 -1.28 -20.17
N VAL A 79 -30.47 -1.45 -19.03
CA VAL A 79 -30.49 -2.73 -18.29
C VAL A 79 -30.95 -3.90 -19.17
N ASN A 80 -31.86 -3.69 -20.12
CA ASN A 80 -32.36 -4.74 -21.02
C ASN A 80 -31.52 -4.92 -22.30
N ASN A 81 -30.59 -4.01 -22.56
CA ASN A 81 -29.69 -4.03 -23.71
C ASN A 81 -28.38 -3.33 -23.31
N PRO A 82 -27.56 -3.97 -22.47
CA PRO A 82 -26.39 -3.34 -21.88
C PRO A 82 -25.34 -3.07 -22.94
N LYS A 83 -24.73 -1.89 -22.85
CA LYS A 83 -23.69 -1.38 -23.76
C LYS A 83 -22.91 -0.27 -23.06
N GLY A 84 -21.71 -0.01 -23.54
CA GLY A 84 -20.91 1.12 -23.06
C GLY A 84 -20.03 0.70 -21.88
N ALA A 85 -19.98 1.52 -20.84
CA ALA A 85 -19.04 1.41 -19.73
C ALA A 85 -19.74 1.23 -18.38
N VAL A 86 -19.07 0.56 -17.44
CA VAL A 86 -19.54 0.40 -16.05
C VAL A 86 -19.29 1.66 -15.21
N GLY A 87 -18.29 2.45 -15.62
CA GLY A 87 -17.94 3.75 -15.06
C GLY A 87 -16.94 4.45 -15.97
N ALA A 88 -16.85 5.77 -15.87
CA ALA A 88 -15.96 6.56 -16.70
C ALA A 88 -15.37 7.75 -15.93
N ILE A 89 -14.06 7.98 -16.06
CA ILE A 89 -13.39 9.20 -15.59
C ILE A 89 -13.12 10.10 -16.79
N GLY A 90 -13.55 11.36 -16.68
CA GLY A 90 -13.27 12.42 -17.65
C GLY A 90 -12.69 13.67 -16.97
N MET A 91 -12.35 14.68 -17.77
CA MET A 91 -11.95 15.99 -17.24
C MET A 91 -13.01 17.04 -17.52
N ALA A 92 -13.34 17.82 -16.50
CA ALA A 92 -14.17 18.99 -16.63
C ALA A 92 -13.43 20.09 -17.41
N THR A 93 -14.21 20.90 -18.13
CA THR A 93 -13.78 22.09 -18.89
C THR A 93 -12.96 21.82 -20.15
N THR A 94 -13.05 22.74 -21.11
CA THR A 94 -12.36 22.65 -22.41
C THR A 94 -10.91 23.16 -22.41
N GLY A 95 -10.39 23.60 -21.26
CA GLY A 95 -9.10 24.28 -21.10
C GLY A 95 -8.01 23.48 -20.37
N THR A 96 -8.14 22.14 -20.32
CA THR A 96 -7.14 21.28 -19.65
C THR A 96 -5.82 21.21 -20.43
N HIS A 97 -4.77 20.68 -19.80
CA HIS A 97 -3.42 20.69 -20.36
C HIS A 97 -2.73 19.33 -20.23
N THR A 98 -1.95 18.97 -21.26
CA THR A 98 -1.33 17.66 -21.41
C THR A 98 -0.49 17.23 -20.21
N ALA A 99 0.38 18.11 -19.69
CA ALA A 99 1.31 17.74 -18.61
C ALA A 99 0.57 17.32 -17.32
N TYR A 100 -0.51 18.02 -16.98
CA TYR A 100 -1.34 17.74 -15.81
C TYR A 100 -2.27 16.55 -16.05
N ASN A 101 -2.89 16.46 -17.24
CA ASN A 101 -3.73 15.32 -17.61
C ASN A 101 -2.95 14.00 -17.59
N ASN A 102 -1.70 14.00 -18.05
CA ASN A 102 -0.89 12.79 -18.10
C ASN A 102 -0.63 12.22 -16.69
N ILE A 103 -0.28 13.06 -15.71
CA ILE A 103 -0.01 12.55 -14.36
C ILE A 103 -1.27 12.11 -13.63
N VAL A 104 -2.42 12.76 -13.87
CA VAL A 104 -3.72 12.30 -13.35
C VAL A 104 -4.05 10.92 -13.91
N ASP A 105 -3.90 10.76 -15.22
CA ASP A 105 -4.16 9.48 -15.90
C ASP A 105 -3.23 8.37 -15.42
N MET A 106 -1.93 8.65 -15.36
CA MET A 106 -0.92 7.75 -14.80
C MET A 106 -1.25 7.35 -13.36
N GLY A 107 -1.61 8.33 -12.51
CA GLY A 107 -1.98 8.09 -11.11
C GLY A 107 -3.22 7.22 -10.92
N ILE A 108 -4.19 7.28 -11.84
CA ILE A 108 -5.36 6.39 -11.82
C ILE A 108 -4.92 4.94 -12.02
N TYR A 109 -4.04 4.68 -13.00
CA TYR A 109 -3.56 3.33 -13.30
C TYR A 109 -2.56 2.80 -12.27
N ASP A 110 -1.66 3.64 -11.77
CA ASP A 110 -0.80 3.36 -10.61
C ASP A 110 -1.63 2.94 -9.40
N GLY A 111 -2.69 3.70 -9.10
CA GLY A 111 -3.66 3.38 -8.05
C GLY A 111 -4.27 1.99 -8.21
N ILE A 112 -4.78 1.67 -9.40
CA ILE A 112 -5.45 0.40 -9.69
C ILE A 112 -4.48 -0.79 -9.58
N PHE A 113 -3.31 -0.68 -10.20
CA PHE A 113 -2.42 -1.82 -10.43
C PHE A 113 -1.34 -1.94 -9.36
N SER A 114 -0.51 -0.93 -9.18
CA SER A 114 0.63 -0.96 -8.25
C SER A 114 0.17 -0.85 -6.80
N LYS A 115 -0.60 0.18 -6.48
CA LYS A 115 -1.10 0.44 -5.11
C LYS A 115 -2.28 -0.43 -4.68
N LYS A 116 -2.74 -1.31 -5.57
CA LYS A 116 -3.86 -2.23 -5.31
C LYS A 116 -5.08 -1.51 -4.73
N LEU A 117 -5.51 -0.39 -5.32
CA LEU A 117 -6.75 0.30 -4.95
C LEU A 117 -7.91 -0.22 -5.80
N TRP A 118 -8.86 -0.90 -5.15
CA TRP A 118 -9.84 -1.74 -5.85
C TRP A 118 -11.14 -1.03 -6.18
N TYR A 119 -11.36 0.18 -5.66
CA TYR A 119 -12.57 0.95 -5.87
C TYR A 119 -12.40 1.99 -6.98
N ALA A 120 -13.41 2.17 -7.83
CA ALA A 120 -13.39 3.21 -8.86
C ALA A 120 -13.14 4.61 -8.29
N GLY A 121 -13.74 4.92 -7.13
CA GLY A 121 -13.50 6.18 -6.42
C GLY A 121 -12.05 6.30 -5.90
N ALA A 122 -11.48 5.22 -5.40
CA ALA A 122 -10.08 5.20 -4.93
C ALA A 122 -9.09 5.36 -6.09
N ALA A 123 -9.38 4.75 -7.25
CA ALA A 123 -8.60 4.93 -8.47
C ALA A 123 -8.64 6.39 -8.95
N SER A 124 -9.80 7.04 -8.94
CA SER A 124 -9.91 8.48 -9.26
C SER A 124 -9.08 9.33 -8.30
N ALA A 125 -9.20 9.08 -6.99
CA ALA A 125 -8.45 9.80 -5.97
C ALA A 125 -6.92 9.60 -6.07
N ALA A 126 -6.47 8.44 -6.58
CA ALA A 126 -5.05 8.21 -6.82
C ALA A 126 -4.48 9.14 -7.90
N GLY A 127 -5.25 9.43 -8.96
CA GLY A 127 -4.90 10.46 -9.95
C GLY A 127 -4.77 11.85 -9.32
N ASP A 128 -5.67 12.19 -8.39
CA ASP A 128 -5.64 13.46 -7.67
C ASP A 128 -4.40 13.58 -6.76
N LEU A 129 -4.04 12.49 -6.06
CA LEU A 129 -2.83 12.45 -5.25
C LEU A 129 -1.56 12.56 -6.09
N ALA A 130 -1.52 11.91 -7.26
CA ALA A 130 -0.36 11.93 -8.15
C ALA A 130 -0.06 13.34 -8.68
N ILE A 131 -1.09 14.11 -9.06
CA ILE A 131 -0.88 15.50 -9.50
C ILE A 131 -0.47 16.42 -8.35
N VAL A 132 -1.01 16.20 -7.15
CA VAL A 132 -0.60 16.94 -5.94
C VAL A 132 0.88 16.69 -5.66
N ALA A 133 1.29 15.42 -5.56
CA ALA A 133 2.69 15.05 -5.31
C ALA A 133 3.66 15.63 -6.35
N THR A 134 3.25 15.72 -7.60
CA THR A 134 4.11 16.21 -8.69
C THR A 134 4.27 17.73 -8.72
N TYR A 135 3.20 18.50 -8.45
CA TYR A 135 3.18 19.94 -8.74
C TYR A 135 3.02 20.85 -7.51
N THR A 136 2.78 20.32 -6.30
CA THR A 136 2.74 21.16 -5.08
C THR A 136 4.09 21.32 -4.38
N THR A 137 5.09 20.51 -4.72
CA THR A 137 6.44 20.52 -4.10
C THR A 137 7.26 21.77 -4.43
N LEU A 138 6.81 22.59 -5.37
CA LEU A 138 7.58 23.70 -5.95
C LEU A 138 7.51 25.03 -5.18
N GLY A 139 6.65 25.17 -4.17
CA GLY A 139 6.38 26.48 -3.52
C GLY A 139 5.80 27.56 -4.45
N ALA A 140 5.78 27.34 -5.77
CA ALA A 140 5.23 28.22 -6.79
C ALA A 140 3.69 28.11 -6.81
N SER A 141 3.01 29.25 -6.61
CA SER A 141 1.55 29.30 -6.49
C SER A 141 0.80 28.70 -7.69
N SER A 142 1.37 28.73 -8.89
CA SER A 142 0.71 28.27 -10.11
C SER A 142 0.69 26.76 -10.28
N GLY A 143 1.75 26.04 -9.85
CA GLY A 143 1.75 24.57 -9.82
C GLY A 143 0.74 24.04 -8.80
N ALA A 144 0.70 24.64 -7.62
CA ALA A 144 -0.30 24.33 -6.61
C ALA A 144 -1.74 24.63 -7.07
N ASN A 145 -1.98 25.77 -7.74
CA ASN A 145 -3.28 26.09 -8.32
C ASN A 145 -3.68 25.09 -9.42
N ALA A 146 -2.72 24.60 -10.21
CA ALA A 146 -2.98 23.59 -11.23
C ALA A 146 -3.32 22.24 -10.58
N ALA A 147 -2.55 21.80 -9.58
CA ALA A 147 -2.88 20.59 -8.82
C ALA A 147 -4.29 20.67 -8.24
N GLU A 148 -4.63 21.78 -7.58
CA GLU A 148 -5.97 22.03 -7.04
C GLU A 148 -7.06 22.01 -8.13
N ALA A 149 -6.81 22.62 -9.29
CA ALA A 149 -7.79 22.70 -10.36
C ALA A 149 -8.04 21.34 -11.01
N PHE A 150 -6.97 20.64 -11.39
CA PHE A 150 -7.06 19.37 -12.11
C PHE A 150 -7.57 18.24 -11.23
N SER A 151 -7.27 18.25 -9.92
CA SER A 151 -7.87 17.30 -8.96
C SER A 151 -9.37 17.54 -8.73
N LYS A 152 -9.90 18.71 -9.11
CA LYS A 152 -11.34 19.02 -9.08
C LYS A 152 -12.00 18.82 -10.44
N TRP A 153 -11.21 18.82 -11.51
CA TRP A 153 -11.72 18.65 -12.88
C TRP A 153 -11.81 17.18 -13.26
N SER A 154 -10.91 16.33 -12.80
CA SER A 154 -11.08 14.88 -12.86
C SER A 154 -12.38 14.49 -12.15
N ASN A 155 -13.26 13.77 -12.84
CA ASN A 155 -14.50 13.33 -12.22
C ASN A 155 -14.94 11.95 -12.71
N LEU A 156 -15.43 11.15 -11.77
CA LEU A 156 -15.97 9.82 -11.99
C LEU A 156 -17.49 9.88 -12.21
N ILE A 157 -17.94 9.39 -13.36
CA ILE A 157 -19.33 9.03 -13.64
C ILE A 157 -19.51 7.54 -13.38
N GLY A 158 -20.36 7.18 -12.43
CA GLY A 158 -20.63 5.78 -12.04
C GLY A 158 -20.69 5.62 -10.53
N ASP A 159 -20.62 4.38 -10.07
CA ASP A 159 -20.59 4.04 -8.64
C ASP A 159 -19.15 4.13 -8.10
N PRO A 160 -18.83 5.02 -7.13
CA PRO A 160 -17.50 5.10 -6.55
C PRO A 160 -17.10 3.83 -5.78
N ALA A 161 -18.07 3.05 -5.29
CA ALA A 161 -17.85 1.79 -4.59
C ALA A 161 -17.74 0.57 -5.53
N LEU A 162 -17.76 0.79 -6.84
CA LEU A 162 -17.54 -0.27 -7.83
C LEU A 162 -16.16 -0.91 -7.64
N HIS A 163 -16.14 -2.23 -7.45
CA HIS A 163 -14.91 -3.01 -7.45
C HIS A 163 -14.36 -3.18 -8.87
N LEU A 164 -13.12 -2.76 -9.08
CA LEU A 164 -12.37 -2.87 -10.33
C LEU A 164 -11.53 -4.15 -10.37
N TRP A 165 -11.66 -4.88 -11.48
CA TRP A 165 -11.08 -6.20 -11.68
C TRP A 165 -9.79 -6.10 -12.47
N THR A 166 -8.71 -6.69 -11.99
CA THR A 166 -7.39 -6.69 -12.67
C THR A 166 -6.98 -8.05 -13.21
N ALA A 167 -7.73 -9.09 -12.87
CA ALA A 167 -7.50 -10.45 -13.35
C ALA A 167 -8.83 -11.13 -13.72
N THR A 168 -8.73 -12.25 -14.43
CA THR A 168 -9.85 -13.17 -14.55
C THR A 168 -10.27 -13.61 -13.15
N PRO A 169 -11.57 -13.54 -12.80
CA PRO A 169 -11.99 -13.88 -11.46
C PRO A 169 -11.82 -15.37 -11.15
N THR A 170 -11.50 -15.68 -9.90
CA THR A 170 -11.61 -17.02 -9.32
C THR A 170 -12.97 -17.17 -8.62
N ASN A 171 -13.44 -18.40 -8.43
CA ASN A 171 -14.65 -18.67 -7.63
C ASN A 171 -14.28 -19.03 -6.18
N PHE A 172 -15.17 -18.68 -5.26
CA PHE A 172 -15.20 -19.26 -3.92
C PHE A 172 -15.73 -20.70 -3.98
N ASN A 173 -15.23 -21.58 -3.11
CA ASN A 173 -15.66 -22.98 -3.01
C ASN A 173 -15.58 -23.49 -1.57
N PHE A 174 -16.27 -22.81 -0.66
CA PHE A 174 -16.33 -23.17 0.74
C PHE A 174 -17.66 -23.84 1.11
N PHE A 175 -17.68 -24.50 2.26
CA PHE A 175 -18.89 -25.07 2.83
C PHE A 175 -19.58 -24.07 3.76
N HIS A 176 -20.90 -23.97 3.65
CA HIS A 176 -21.75 -23.35 4.65
C HIS A 176 -23.02 -24.20 4.83
N PRO A 177 -23.70 -24.12 5.97
CA PRO A 177 -24.93 -24.86 6.19
C PRO A 177 -26.05 -24.21 5.38
N THR A 178 -26.99 -25.02 4.89
CA THR A 178 -28.23 -24.49 4.29
C THR A 178 -29.24 -24.08 5.35
N THR A 179 -29.08 -24.59 6.57
CA THR A 179 -29.99 -24.38 7.69
C THR A 179 -29.22 -24.38 9.00
N ILE A 180 -29.54 -23.43 9.87
CA ILE A 180 -29.11 -23.38 11.28
C ILE A 180 -30.36 -23.35 12.17
N SER A 181 -30.23 -23.86 13.39
CA SER A 181 -31.34 -23.87 14.35
C SER A 181 -31.59 -22.46 14.89
N LEU A 182 -32.87 -22.10 15.10
CA LEU A 182 -33.21 -20.96 15.94
C LEU A 182 -32.54 -21.14 17.30
N GLY A 183 -31.82 -20.13 17.76
CA GLY A 183 -31.03 -20.16 19.00
C GLY A 183 -29.50 -20.12 18.77
N THR A 184 -29.04 -20.37 17.54
CA THR A 184 -27.65 -20.10 17.15
C THR A 184 -27.48 -18.61 16.85
N THR A 185 -26.45 -17.99 17.43
CA THR A 185 -26.14 -16.55 17.33
C THR A 185 -24.72 -16.26 16.84
N MET A 186 -23.96 -17.30 16.48
CA MET A 186 -22.68 -17.15 15.82
C MET A 186 -22.42 -18.27 14.82
N TYR A 187 -21.59 -17.98 13.83
CA TYR A 187 -21.09 -18.97 12.90
C TYR A 187 -19.66 -18.62 12.46
N GLU A 188 -18.81 -19.64 12.40
CA GLU A 188 -17.45 -19.56 11.88
C GLU A 188 -17.45 -20.06 10.44
N PHE A 189 -16.90 -19.26 9.53
CA PHE A 189 -16.70 -19.63 8.14
C PHE A 189 -15.23 -19.85 7.86
N ASN A 190 -14.92 -20.88 7.08
CA ASN A 190 -13.60 -21.07 6.48
C ASN A 190 -13.73 -20.87 4.97
N ILE A 191 -13.29 -19.71 4.49
CA ILE A 191 -13.40 -19.30 3.10
C ILE A 191 -12.18 -19.78 2.31
N ILE A 192 -12.45 -20.65 1.34
CA ILE A 192 -11.48 -21.18 0.40
C ILE A 192 -11.90 -20.93 -1.05
N ASP A 193 -10.91 -20.89 -1.94
CA ASP A 193 -11.14 -20.77 -3.38
C ASP A 193 -11.42 -22.13 -4.05
N GLU A 194 -11.74 -22.10 -5.35
CA GLU A 194 -11.98 -23.31 -6.14
C GLU A 194 -10.77 -24.27 -6.25
N ASN A 195 -9.57 -23.84 -5.84
CA ASN A 195 -8.35 -24.65 -5.79
C ASN A 195 -8.09 -25.23 -4.38
N GLY A 196 -8.91 -24.86 -3.38
CA GLY A 196 -8.74 -25.28 -1.99
C GLY A 196 -7.75 -24.43 -1.20
N THR A 197 -7.41 -23.23 -1.68
CA THR A 197 -6.52 -22.29 -0.98
C THR A 197 -7.34 -21.39 -0.05
N ALA A 198 -6.85 -21.16 1.16
CA ALA A 198 -7.40 -20.16 2.07
C ALA A 198 -7.47 -18.78 1.40
N VAL A 199 -8.58 -18.08 1.59
CA VAL A 199 -8.76 -16.74 1.03
C VAL A 199 -8.74 -15.72 2.16
N GLU A 200 -7.57 -15.14 2.40
CA GLU A 200 -7.37 -14.02 3.32
C GLU A 200 -8.11 -12.75 2.87
N GLY A 201 -8.53 -11.90 3.79
CA GLY A 201 -9.07 -10.56 3.51
C GLY A 201 -10.34 -10.58 2.63
N ALA A 202 -11.07 -11.69 2.59
CA ALA A 202 -12.39 -11.77 2.00
C ALA A 202 -13.41 -11.16 2.97
N ARG A 203 -14.27 -10.28 2.46
CA ARG A 203 -15.35 -9.70 3.26
C ARG A 203 -16.55 -10.65 3.24
N VAL A 204 -16.87 -11.21 4.40
CA VAL A 204 -18.07 -12.03 4.62
C VAL A 204 -19.14 -11.16 5.26
N THR A 205 -20.37 -11.26 4.78
CA THR A 205 -21.52 -10.48 5.25
C THR A 205 -22.74 -11.38 5.42
N LEU A 206 -23.39 -11.26 6.57
CA LEU A 206 -24.69 -11.86 6.84
C LEU A 206 -25.74 -10.75 6.97
N LEU A 207 -26.83 -10.84 6.19
CA LEU A 207 -27.90 -9.83 6.17
C LEU A 207 -29.30 -10.47 6.23
N MET A 208 -30.10 -10.10 7.22
CA MET A 208 -31.52 -10.50 7.34
C MET A 208 -32.44 -9.29 7.39
N GLY A 209 -33.46 -9.29 6.52
CA GLY A 209 -34.50 -8.26 6.53
C GLY A 209 -33.96 -6.85 6.31
N ASN A 210 -34.43 -5.89 7.09
CA ASN A 210 -33.93 -4.51 7.08
C ASN A 210 -32.98 -4.33 8.28
N ASP A 211 -31.80 -4.95 8.18
CA ASP A 211 -30.75 -4.98 9.20
C ASP A 211 -31.20 -5.58 10.55
N ILE A 212 -32.08 -6.59 10.52
CA ILE A 212 -32.41 -7.37 11.72
C ILE A 212 -31.17 -8.14 12.18
N ILE A 213 -30.47 -8.73 11.22
CA ILE A 213 -29.09 -9.18 11.40
C ILE A 213 -28.30 -8.50 10.29
N PHE A 214 -27.25 -7.77 10.66
CA PHE A 214 -26.28 -7.24 9.72
C PHE A 214 -24.90 -7.27 10.37
N THR A 215 -24.09 -8.24 9.98
CA THR A 215 -22.73 -8.41 10.49
C THR A 215 -21.76 -8.65 9.34
N THR A 216 -20.56 -8.10 9.45
CA THR A 216 -19.50 -8.23 8.44
C THR A 216 -18.14 -8.26 9.09
N ALA A 217 -17.24 -9.09 8.55
CA ALA A 217 -15.86 -9.17 8.97
C ALA A 217 -14.98 -9.62 7.79
N LEU A 218 -13.67 -9.45 7.95
CA LEU A 218 -12.67 -9.92 7.01
C LEU A 218 -12.10 -11.26 7.49
N THR A 219 -11.76 -12.13 6.56
CA THR A 219 -11.03 -13.37 6.86
C THR A 219 -9.56 -13.09 7.19
N ASP A 220 -8.99 -13.89 8.09
CA ASP A 220 -7.56 -13.91 8.41
C ASP A 220 -6.72 -14.61 7.33
N GLU A 221 -5.40 -14.71 7.53
CA GLU A 221 -4.45 -15.43 6.65
C GLU A 221 -4.85 -16.90 6.35
N ASN A 222 -5.60 -17.52 7.26
CA ASN A 222 -6.07 -18.90 7.16
C ASN A 222 -7.47 -19.01 6.51
N GLY A 223 -8.05 -17.89 6.07
CA GLY A 223 -9.37 -17.84 5.47
C GLY A 223 -10.52 -17.95 6.49
N GLN A 224 -10.23 -17.88 7.79
CA GLN A 224 -11.21 -18.01 8.87
C GLN A 224 -11.85 -16.67 9.21
N VAL A 225 -13.15 -16.70 9.52
CA VAL A 225 -13.88 -15.54 10.03
C VAL A 225 -15.05 -15.97 10.89
N THR A 226 -15.21 -15.31 12.04
CA THR A 226 -16.33 -15.51 12.94
C THR A 226 -17.31 -14.35 12.83
N LEU A 227 -18.59 -14.65 12.64
CA LEU A 227 -19.67 -13.68 12.63
C LEU A 227 -20.67 -14.00 13.74
N SER A 228 -20.96 -13.02 14.58
CA SER A 228 -21.97 -13.11 15.65
C SER A 228 -23.03 -12.02 15.55
N TRP A 229 -24.21 -12.26 16.13
CA TRP A 229 -25.35 -11.35 16.17
C TRP A 229 -26.23 -11.57 17.41
N ASP A 230 -26.94 -10.54 17.86
CA ASP A 230 -27.74 -10.64 19.10
C ASP A 230 -29.19 -11.10 18.88
N GLU A 231 -29.73 -10.88 17.69
CA GLU A 231 -31.16 -11.14 17.40
C GLU A 231 -31.46 -12.63 17.22
N VAL A 232 -32.33 -13.18 18.09
CA VAL A 232 -32.79 -14.58 18.01
C VAL A 232 -34.13 -14.65 17.30
N VAL A 233 -34.08 -14.73 15.97
CA VAL A 233 -35.27 -14.69 15.10
C VAL A 233 -35.18 -15.74 13.99
N ALA A 234 -36.31 -16.35 13.67
CA ALA A 234 -36.41 -17.30 12.56
C ALA A 234 -36.61 -16.55 11.24
N GLY A 235 -36.01 -17.06 10.16
CA GLY A 235 -36.09 -16.41 8.86
C GLY A 235 -34.99 -16.89 7.93
N THR A 236 -34.81 -16.18 6.83
CA THR A 236 -33.74 -16.44 5.86
C THR A 236 -32.71 -15.32 5.96
N ILE A 237 -31.44 -15.69 6.15
CA ILE A 237 -30.32 -14.75 6.13
C ILE A 237 -29.57 -14.90 4.80
N SER A 238 -29.24 -13.78 4.18
CA SER A 238 -28.38 -13.73 2.99
C SER A 238 -26.92 -13.79 3.42
N LEU A 239 -26.15 -14.67 2.80
CA LEU A 239 -24.70 -14.76 2.93
C LEU A 239 -24.06 -14.18 1.67
N THR A 240 -23.19 -13.20 1.84
CA THR A 240 -22.42 -12.61 0.73
C THR A 240 -20.93 -12.64 1.06
N VAL A 241 -20.11 -13.15 0.13
CA VAL A 241 -18.64 -13.13 0.24
C VAL A 241 -18.05 -12.42 -0.96
N ILE A 242 -17.21 -11.42 -0.72
CA ILE A 242 -16.53 -10.68 -1.78
C ILE A 242 -15.03 -10.49 -1.52
N LYS A 243 -14.26 -10.48 -2.59
CA LYS A 243 -12.85 -10.08 -2.63
C LYS A 243 -12.51 -9.64 -4.06
N ARG A 244 -11.53 -8.74 -4.25
CA ARG A 244 -11.13 -8.34 -5.60
C ARG A 244 -10.64 -9.55 -6.40
N ASN A 245 -11.04 -9.62 -7.66
CA ASN A 245 -10.75 -10.73 -8.57
C ASN A 245 -11.36 -12.07 -8.11
N TYR A 246 -12.41 -12.02 -7.29
CA TYR A 246 -13.29 -13.16 -7.04
C TYR A 246 -14.69 -12.83 -7.54
N ARG A 247 -15.39 -13.81 -8.11
CA ARG A 247 -16.83 -13.64 -8.36
C ARG A 247 -17.53 -13.55 -7.00
N PRO A 248 -18.36 -12.51 -6.75
CA PRO A 248 -19.15 -12.45 -5.53
C PRO A 248 -19.92 -13.75 -5.31
N PHE A 249 -19.81 -14.32 -4.12
CA PHE A 249 -20.60 -15.45 -3.71
C PHE A 249 -21.85 -14.94 -2.99
N GLU A 250 -23.01 -15.46 -3.38
CA GLU A 250 -24.30 -15.16 -2.76
C GLU A 250 -25.07 -16.46 -2.55
N ASP A 251 -25.47 -16.73 -1.31
CA ASP A 251 -26.40 -17.80 -0.97
C ASP A 251 -27.24 -17.40 0.25
N THR A 252 -28.05 -18.31 0.75
CA THR A 252 -28.92 -18.10 1.90
C THR A 252 -28.79 -19.22 2.90
N ILE A 253 -29.00 -18.89 4.17
CA ILE A 253 -29.08 -19.83 5.27
C ILE A 253 -30.46 -19.66 5.93
N GLU A 254 -31.19 -20.76 6.12
CA GLU A 254 -32.46 -20.73 6.86
C GLU A 254 -32.19 -20.84 8.37
N ILE A 255 -32.69 -19.90 9.17
CA ILE A 255 -32.80 -20.03 10.62
C ILE A 255 -34.13 -20.71 10.94
N SER A 256 -34.08 -22.01 11.24
CA SER A 256 -35.25 -22.88 11.30
C SER A 256 -35.80 -23.09 12.71
N THR A 257 -37.12 -23.13 12.84
CA THR A 257 -37.81 -23.51 14.09
C THR A 257 -38.14 -25.00 14.18
N ALA A 258 -37.60 -25.84 13.28
CA ALA A 258 -37.98 -27.25 13.15
C ALA A 258 -37.66 -28.10 14.40
N ALA A 259 -36.61 -27.75 15.16
CA ALA A 259 -36.22 -28.44 16.38
C ALA A 259 -37.24 -28.31 17.53
N GLY A 260 -38.15 -27.33 17.46
CA GLY A 260 -39.13 -27.07 18.52
C GLY A 260 -38.53 -26.31 19.72
N SER A 261 -37.42 -26.79 20.29
CA SER A 261 -36.59 -26.06 21.26
C SER A 261 -35.62 -25.10 20.56
N ALA A 262 -35.30 -23.97 21.22
CA ALA A 262 -34.34 -22.99 20.71
C ALA A 262 -33.73 -22.22 21.87
N VAL A 263 -32.58 -22.67 22.36
CA VAL A 263 -31.90 -22.03 23.49
C VAL A 263 -30.78 -21.13 22.99
N ALA A 264 -30.74 -19.89 23.47
CA ALA A 264 -29.68 -18.94 23.16
C ALA A 264 -29.24 -18.17 24.40
N VAL A 265 -28.06 -17.57 24.32
CA VAL A 265 -27.60 -16.58 25.28
C VAL A 265 -28.52 -15.38 25.21
N ARG A 266 -28.95 -14.90 26.37
CA ARG A 266 -29.68 -13.64 26.47
C ARG A 266 -28.65 -12.50 26.48
N PRO A 267 -28.72 -11.54 25.53
CA PRO A 267 -27.77 -10.45 25.48
C PRO A 267 -27.78 -9.63 26.77
N GLU A 268 -26.63 -9.55 27.42
CA GLU A 268 -26.39 -8.77 28.64
C GLU A 268 -24.98 -8.19 28.59
N GLU A 269 -24.80 -6.97 29.10
CA GLU A 269 -23.47 -6.41 29.26
C GLU A 269 -22.79 -7.04 30.47
N ILE A 270 -21.78 -7.87 30.22
CA ILE A 270 -20.98 -8.49 31.27
C ILE A 270 -19.66 -7.73 31.38
N TYR A 271 -19.36 -7.20 32.55
CA TYR A 271 -18.08 -6.54 32.83
C TYR A 271 -17.23 -7.43 33.72
N VAL A 272 -15.99 -7.67 33.33
CA VAL A 272 -15.01 -8.43 34.11
C VAL A 272 -13.71 -7.67 34.21
N ASN A 273 -12.96 -7.88 35.28
CA ASN A 273 -11.68 -7.25 35.47
C ASN A 273 -10.54 -8.17 35.07
N SER A 274 -9.49 -7.62 34.45
CA SER A 274 -8.25 -8.37 34.27
C SER A 274 -7.59 -8.73 35.61
N GLY A 275 -6.91 -9.87 35.63
CA GLY A 275 -6.21 -10.43 36.79
C GLY A 275 -7.12 -11.07 37.84
N GLU A 276 -8.40 -11.29 37.53
CA GLU A 276 -9.38 -11.82 38.47
C GLU A 276 -9.92 -13.19 38.06
N GLU A 277 -10.19 -14.02 39.07
CA GLU A 277 -10.96 -15.25 38.94
C GLU A 277 -12.41 -14.93 39.27
N ILE A 278 -13.33 -15.25 38.35
CA ILE A 278 -14.75 -14.92 38.47
C ILE A 278 -15.63 -16.12 38.11
N ASP A 279 -16.73 -16.27 38.84
CA ASP A 279 -17.85 -17.12 38.44
C ASP A 279 -18.72 -16.33 37.44
N LEU A 280 -18.41 -16.50 36.14
CA LEU A 280 -19.09 -15.85 35.03
C LEU A 280 -20.53 -16.38 34.91
N SER A 281 -21.50 -15.57 35.34
CA SER A 281 -22.93 -15.89 35.26
C SER A 281 -23.49 -15.56 33.88
N ILE A 282 -23.93 -16.57 33.14
CA ILE A 282 -24.50 -16.41 31.80
C ILE A 282 -25.99 -16.80 31.84
N ASN A 283 -26.83 -15.92 31.31
CA ASN A 283 -28.28 -16.12 31.21
C ASN A 283 -28.64 -16.70 29.84
N LEU A 284 -29.47 -17.74 29.85
CA LEU A 284 -30.02 -18.39 28.67
C LEU A 284 -31.54 -18.19 28.63
N HIS A 285 -32.09 -18.16 27.42
CA HIS A 285 -33.53 -18.15 27.20
C HIS A 285 -33.94 -19.20 26.17
N ASN A 286 -35.06 -19.88 26.40
CA ASN A 286 -35.66 -20.77 25.41
C ASN A 286 -36.69 -20.02 24.55
N TYR A 287 -36.27 -19.61 23.36
CA TYR A 287 -37.07 -18.99 22.30
C TYR A 287 -37.96 -20.00 21.54
N GLY A 288 -37.83 -21.28 21.86
CA GLY A 288 -38.57 -22.38 21.26
C GLY A 288 -40.02 -22.47 21.73
N ARG A 289 -40.77 -23.37 21.10
CA ARG A 289 -42.14 -23.74 21.46
C ARG A 289 -42.21 -24.95 22.39
N ASP A 290 -41.14 -25.74 22.43
CA ASP A 290 -41.04 -26.96 23.21
C ASP A 290 -39.97 -26.83 24.31
N THR A 291 -40.12 -27.62 25.37
CA THR A 291 -39.16 -27.69 26.49
C THR A 291 -37.83 -28.24 25.98
N ALA A 292 -36.73 -27.52 26.22
CA ALA A 292 -35.38 -28.04 26.04
C ALA A 292 -35.05 -28.91 27.27
N ASN A 293 -34.84 -30.21 27.08
CA ASN A 293 -34.64 -31.17 28.18
C ASN A 293 -33.15 -31.46 28.38
N ASP A 294 -32.72 -31.64 29.63
CA ASP A 294 -31.34 -31.94 30.02
C ASP A 294 -30.29 -31.07 29.28
N VAL A 295 -30.50 -29.75 29.28
CA VAL A 295 -29.63 -28.78 28.62
C VAL A 295 -28.25 -28.79 29.27
N LYS A 296 -27.23 -28.94 28.42
CA LYS A 296 -25.82 -28.86 28.79
C LYS A 296 -25.16 -27.72 28.02
N VAL A 297 -24.19 -27.09 28.66
CA VAL A 297 -23.41 -26.03 28.05
C VAL A 297 -21.92 -26.32 28.15
N GLU A 298 -21.18 -25.90 27.13
CA GLU A 298 -19.72 -25.93 27.06
C GLU A 298 -19.19 -24.55 26.67
N LEU A 299 -18.37 -23.95 27.52
CA LEU A 299 -17.78 -22.63 27.29
C LEU A 299 -16.32 -22.79 26.84
N ASN A 300 -15.97 -22.19 25.69
CA ASN A 300 -14.63 -22.21 25.10
C ASN A 300 -14.22 -20.79 24.66
N SER A 301 -12.93 -20.58 24.39
CA SER A 301 -12.39 -19.33 23.84
C SER A 301 -11.15 -19.61 23.01
N THR A 302 -10.92 -18.81 21.97
CA THR A 302 -9.68 -18.78 21.17
C THR A 302 -8.68 -17.74 21.66
N SER A 303 -9.06 -16.86 22.58
CA SER A 303 -8.19 -15.80 23.11
C SER A 303 -7.14 -16.38 24.05
N GLU A 304 -5.89 -15.93 23.89
CA GLU A 304 -4.79 -16.30 24.78
C GLU A 304 -4.84 -15.58 26.14
N HIS A 305 -5.81 -14.69 26.36
CA HIS A 305 -5.90 -13.82 27.54
C HIS A 305 -7.00 -14.23 28.54
N ILE A 306 -7.55 -15.43 28.38
CA ILE A 306 -8.55 -16.02 29.28
C ILE A 306 -8.26 -17.50 29.52
N THR A 307 -8.54 -17.97 30.73
CA THR A 307 -8.49 -19.40 31.08
C THR A 307 -9.82 -19.85 31.65
N ILE A 308 -10.40 -20.88 31.03
CA ILE A 308 -11.68 -21.45 31.45
C ILE A 308 -11.37 -22.68 32.32
N ILE A 309 -11.93 -22.72 33.53
CA ILE A 309 -11.61 -23.75 34.55
C ILE A 309 -12.64 -24.88 34.54
N ASN A 310 -13.92 -24.55 34.33
CA ASN A 310 -15.01 -25.52 34.25
C ASN A 310 -15.62 -25.51 32.83
N ASP A 311 -15.57 -26.64 32.14
CA ASP A 311 -15.94 -26.75 30.73
C ASP A 311 -17.43 -27.06 30.55
N ILE A 312 -17.96 -28.11 31.19
CA ILE A 312 -19.30 -28.64 30.90
C ILE A 312 -20.23 -28.58 32.11
N ILE A 313 -21.37 -27.88 31.96
CA ILE A 313 -22.36 -27.70 33.01
C ILE A 313 -23.73 -28.21 32.55
N ASN A 314 -24.41 -29.00 33.39
CA ASN A 314 -25.80 -29.41 33.17
C ASN A 314 -26.76 -28.47 33.89
N ILE A 315 -27.62 -27.81 33.13
CA ILE A 315 -28.59 -26.80 33.58
C ILE A 315 -29.97 -27.44 33.85
N GLY A 316 -30.24 -28.62 33.28
CA GLY A 316 -31.52 -29.31 33.37
C GLY A 316 -32.52 -28.82 32.32
N ASN A 317 -33.80 -28.78 32.66
CA ASN A 317 -34.84 -28.44 31.68
C ASN A 317 -35.12 -26.94 31.62
N ILE A 318 -35.28 -26.40 30.41
CA ILE A 318 -35.69 -25.02 30.17
C ILE A 318 -37.02 -25.02 29.41
N GLU A 319 -38.10 -24.65 30.10
CA GLU A 319 -39.45 -24.55 29.53
C GLU A 319 -39.53 -23.43 28.47
N PRO A 320 -40.47 -23.51 27.50
CA PRO A 320 -40.67 -22.45 26.52
C PRO A 320 -40.85 -21.07 27.16
N SER A 321 -40.19 -20.06 26.61
CA SER A 321 -40.21 -18.67 27.12
C SER A 321 -39.74 -18.48 28.56
N HIS A 322 -38.98 -19.45 29.11
CA HIS A 322 -38.35 -19.32 30.42
C HIS A 322 -36.85 -19.10 30.30
N ASP A 323 -36.32 -18.42 31.31
CA ASP A 323 -34.90 -18.19 31.49
C ASP A 323 -34.27 -19.31 32.32
N ALA A 324 -32.99 -19.58 32.07
CA ALA A 324 -32.13 -20.35 32.95
C ALA A 324 -30.77 -19.66 33.06
N SER A 325 -30.00 -19.96 34.10
CA SER A 325 -28.66 -19.41 34.28
C SER A 325 -27.70 -20.48 34.74
N PHE A 326 -26.44 -20.29 34.40
CA PHE A 326 -25.34 -21.08 34.92
C PHE A 326 -24.14 -20.17 35.20
N SER A 327 -23.20 -20.67 35.99
CA SER A 327 -21.96 -19.97 36.26
C SER A 327 -20.79 -20.86 35.87
N SER A 328 -19.88 -20.33 35.04
CA SER A 328 -18.60 -20.99 34.75
C SER A 328 -17.46 -20.20 35.38
N GLN A 329 -16.47 -20.91 35.90
CA GLN A 329 -15.33 -20.28 36.54
C GLN A 329 -14.29 -19.96 35.46
N VAL A 330 -13.94 -18.68 35.35
CA VAL A 330 -12.95 -18.18 34.38
C VAL A 330 -11.92 -17.31 35.09
N TYR A 331 -10.71 -17.31 34.55
CA TYR A 331 -9.64 -16.40 34.93
C TYR A 331 -9.32 -15.47 33.77
N ILE A 332 -9.49 -14.17 33.97
CA ILE A 332 -9.09 -13.16 32.98
C ILE A 332 -7.64 -12.80 33.27
N HIS A 333 -6.75 -12.99 32.30
CA HIS A 333 -5.31 -12.78 32.52
C HIS A 333 -5.05 -11.31 32.84
N GLY A 334 -4.09 -11.05 33.72
CA GLY A 334 -3.72 -9.69 34.16
C GLY A 334 -3.39 -8.78 32.99
N THR A 335 -2.65 -9.30 31.99
CA THR A 335 -2.28 -8.59 30.77
C THR A 335 -3.43 -8.25 29.84
N ALA A 336 -4.66 -8.73 30.08
CA ALA A 336 -5.81 -8.39 29.27
C ALA A 336 -6.13 -6.88 29.36
N PHE A 337 -6.27 -6.21 28.22
CA PHE A 337 -6.49 -4.75 28.19
C PHE A 337 -7.97 -4.37 28.15
N HIS A 338 -8.24 -3.08 28.34
CA HIS A 338 -9.60 -2.56 28.32
C HIS A 338 -10.30 -2.78 26.97
N MET A 339 -11.49 -3.40 26.99
CA MET A 339 -12.28 -3.75 25.79
C MET A 339 -11.62 -4.76 24.87
N GLU A 340 -10.67 -5.54 25.38
CA GLU A 340 -10.11 -6.64 24.61
C GLU A 340 -11.15 -7.73 24.35
N GLU A 341 -11.22 -8.18 23.10
CA GLU A 341 -12.10 -9.27 22.69
C GLU A 341 -11.57 -10.61 23.23
N MET A 342 -12.46 -11.36 23.88
CA MET A 342 -12.14 -12.65 24.50
C MET A 342 -12.65 -13.85 23.69
N ASP A 343 -13.30 -13.62 22.55
CA ASP A 343 -13.81 -14.65 21.64
C ASP A 343 -14.50 -15.83 22.34
N LEU A 344 -15.37 -15.53 23.31
CA LEU A 344 -16.05 -16.56 24.09
C LEU A 344 -17.16 -17.22 23.28
N ILE A 345 -17.07 -18.55 23.19
CA ILE A 345 -17.96 -19.42 22.44
C ILE A 345 -18.72 -20.31 23.43
N LEU A 346 -20.04 -20.26 23.38
CA LEU A 346 -20.91 -21.16 24.16
C LEU A 346 -21.59 -22.17 23.24
N THR A 347 -21.28 -23.45 23.44
CA THR A 347 -21.98 -24.56 22.79
C THR A 347 -23.06 -25.08 23.72
N ILE A 348 -24.32 -25.05 23.29
CA ILE A 348 -25.49 -25.49 24.07
C ILE A 348 -26.06 -26.75 23.41
N THR A 349 -26.32 -27.81 24.19
CA THR A 349 -26.91 -29.07 23.72
C THR A 349 -28.07 -29.53 24.58
N ASP A 350 -29.05 -30.26 24.02
CA ASP A 350 -30.17 -30.86 24.76
C ASP A 350 -30.21 -32.40 24.66
N ALA A 351 -31.18 -33.03 25.32
CA ALA A 351 -31.37 -34.48 25.35
C ALA A 351 -31.66 -35.13 23.97
N ASN A 352 -32.05 -34.33 22.97
CA ASN A 352 -32.33 -34.79 21.61
C ASN A 352 -31.16 -34.50 20.66
N ASP A 353 -29.98 -34.16 21.18
CA ASP A 353 -28.79 -33.78 20.44
C ASP A 353 -28.98 -32.53 19.55
N HIS A 354 -29.96 -31.66 19.87
CA HIS A 354 -29.99 -30.33 19.28
C HIS A 354 -28.78 -29.53 19.77
N MET A 355 -28.21 -28.69 18.91
CA MET A 355 -27.03 -27.89 19.21
C MET A 355 -27.24 -26.44 18.78
N TRP A 356 -26.86 -25.51 19.65
CA TRP A 356 -26.85 -24.07 19.40
C TRP A 356 -25.50 -23.47 19.79
N ILE A 357 -24.90 -22.69 18.89
CA ILE A 357 -23.60 -22.05 19.11
C ILE A 357 -23.85 -20.55 19.29
N ASN A 358 -23.35 -19.99 20.39
CA ASN A 358 -23.60 -18.61 20.78
C ASN A 358 -22.30 -17.87 21.11
N SER A 359 -22.23 -16.60 20.72
CA SER A 359 -21.18 -15.70 21.21
C SER A 359 -21.57 -15.21 22.61
N VAL A 360 -20.59 -15.07 23.50
CA VAL A 360 -20.78 -14.48 24.83
C VAL A 360 -20.02 -13.16 24.89
N PRO A 361 -20.69 -12.01 24.71
CA PRO A 361 -20.02 -10.72 24.77
C PRO A 361 -19.54 -10.42 26.19
N LEU A 362 -18.31 -9.92 26.30
CA LEU A 362 -17.63 -9.66 27.56
C LEU A 362 -16.82 -8.37 27.45
N ASN A 363 -17.11 -7.41 28.32
CA ASN A 363 -16.41 -6.14 28.40
C ASN A 363 -15.29 -6.23 29.43
N VAL A 364 -14.05 -6.36 28.95
CA VAL A 364 -12.88 -6.45 29.82
C VAL A 364 -12.52 -5.06 30.35
N MET A 365 -12.41 -4.97 31.66
CA MET A 365 -11.87 -3.84 32.39
C MET A 365 -10.43 -4.17 32.77
N GLY A 366 -9.48 -3.60 32.05
CA GLY A 366 -8.05 -3.85 32.26
C GLY A 366 -7.24 -2.57 32.15
N PRO A 367 -5.97 -2.58 32.57
CA PRO A 367 -5.04 -1.52 32.21
C PRO A 367 -4.75 -1.55 30.71
N TYR A 368 -4.42 -0.41 30.13
CA TYR A 368 -3.98 -0.32 28.74
C TYR A 368 -2.80 0.63 28.68
N LEU A 369 -1.60 0.07 28.67
CA LEU A 369 -0.35 0.81 28.66
C LEU A 369 0.02 1.21 27.23
N VAL A 370 0.12 2.51 27.00
CA VAL A 370 0.52 3.10 25.71
C VAL A 370 1.81 3.88 25.91
N VAL A 371 2.80 3.66 25.04
CA VAL A 371 4.02 4.47 25.02
C VAL A 371 3.69 5.86 24.47
N SER A 372 3.90 6.90 25.28
CA SER A 372 3.63 8.30 24.91
C SER A 372 4.84 8.97 24.27
N ASP A 373 6.03 8.75 24.85
CA ASP A 373 7.30 9.21 24.33
C ASP A 373 8.45 8.37 24.89
N TYR A 374 9.66 8.63 24.40
CA TYR A 374 10.89 8.10 24.95
C TYR A 374 11.98 9.16 24.93
N SER A 375 13.01 9.00 25.75
CA SER A 375 14.18 9.88 25.75
C SER A 375 15.45 9.14 26.19
N GLY A 376 16.60 9.74 25.91
CA GLY A 376 17.92 9.20 26.21
C GLY A 376 18.94 9.70 25.21
N ASP A 377 20.21 9.36 25.43
CA ASP A 377 21.29 9.59 24.49
C ASP A 377 21.25 8.49 23.41
N ILE A 378 20.23 8.55 22.53
CA ILE A 378 19.94 7.50 21.55
C ILE A 378 20.55 7.89 20.20
N PHE A 379 21.77 7.43 19.96
CA PHE A 379 22.50 7.60 18.68
C PHE A 379 23.43 6.41 18.41
N PRO A 380 23.94 6.23 17.18
CA PRO A 380 24.82 5.11 16.85
C PRO A 380 26.05 5.01 17.77
N GLY A 381 26.36 3.80 18.24
CA GLY A 381 27.49 3.53 19.15
C GLY A 381 27.27 3.97 20.61
N SER A 382 26.12 4.57 20.92
CA SER A 382 25.82 5.04 22.28
C SER A 382 25.54 3.90 23.26
N ASN A 383 25.81 4.19 24.54
CA ASN A 383 25.25 3.44 25.66
C ASN A 383 24.35 4.41 26.42
N THR A 384 23.08 4.09 26.57
CA THR A 384 22.12 5.00 27.20
C THR A 384 21.22 4.25 28.16
N ASN A 385 20.79 4.98 29.18
CA ASN A 385 19.63 4.60 29.95
C ASN A 385 18.40 5.20 29.27
N MET A 386 17.68 4.38 28.51
CA MET A 386 16.49 4.80 27.78
C MET A 386 15.33 4.99 28.77
N VAL A 387 14.73 6.18 28.73
CA VAL A 387 13.55 6.50 29.52
C VAL A 387 12.30 6.29 28.66
N LEU A 388 11.41 5.41 29.08
CA LEU A 388 10.09 5.25 28.46
C LEU A 388 9.03 6.01 29.25
N ASN A 389 8.29 6.91 28.59
CA ASN A 389 7.10 7.52 29.15
C ASN A 389 5.87 6.72 28.71
N MET A 390 5.15 6.16 29.67
CA MET A 390 3.96 5.36 29.40
C MET A 390 2.75 5.95 30.11
N VAL A 391 1.60 5.90 29.44
CA VAL A 391 0.31 6.31 29.99
C VAL A 391 -0.61 5.10 30.08
N ASN A 392 -1.37 5.00 31.16
CA ASN A 392 -2.43 4.01 31.27
C ASN A 392 -3.75 4.59 30.76
N GLN A 393 -4.17 4.22 29.55
CA GLN A 393 -5.44 4.60 28.94
C GLN A 393 -6.54 3.54 29.17
N GLY A 394 -6.29 2.58 30.05
CA GLY A 394 -7.25 1.53 30.37
C GLY A 394 -8.33 2.01 31.33
N SER A 395 -9.15 1.07 31.79
CA SER A 395 -10.18 1.33 32.79
C SER A 395 -9.80 0.87 34.19
N LYS A 396 -8.69 0.15 34.33
CA LYS A 396 -8.09 -0.22 35.62
C LYS A 396 -6.68 0.34 35.76
N LYS A 397 -6.24 0.51 37.01
CA LYS A 397 -4.84 0.77 37.29
C LYS A 397 -3.97 -0.43 36.94
N VAL A 398 -2.70 -0.17 36.61
CA VAL A 398 -1.65 -1.19 36.56
C VAL A 398 -1.23 -1.50 37.99
N ASP A 399 -1.09 -2.78 38.34
CA ASP A 399 -0.62 -3.26 39.64
C ASP A 399 0.49 -4.30 39.42
N ASP A 400 1.70 -3.97 39.89
CA ASP A 400 2.88 -4.84 39.90
C ASP A 400 3.23 -5.48 38.53
N TYR A 401 3.35 -4.67 37.47
CA TYR A 401 3.79 -5.13 36.16
C TYR A 401 5.32 -5.11 36.06
N MET A 402 5.89 -6.18 35.52
CA MET A 402 7.28 -6.23 35.08
C MET A 402 7.33 -5.98 33.57
N LEU A 403 8.19 -5.06 33.15
CA LEU A 403 8.38 -4.75 31.75
C LEU A 403 9.78 -5.17 31.33
N LYS A 404 9.92 -5.73 30.13
CA LYS A 404 11.19 -6.19 29.60
C LYS A 404 11.35 -5.83 28.13
N ILE A 405 12.33 -5.00 27.79
CA ILE A 405 12.75 -4.81 26.39
C ILE A 405 13.60 -6.00 25.94
N LEU A 406 13.36 -6.53 24.75
CA LEU A 406 14.15 -7.58 24.13
C LEU A 406 15.24 -7.00 23.23
N PRO A 407 16.40 -7.67 23.12
CA PRO A 407 17.44 -7.23 22.19
C PRO A 407 16.91 -7.30 20.76
N PHE A 408 17.33 -6.35 19.94
CA PHE A 408 16.98 -6.30 18.52
C PHE A 408 18.20 -6.69 17.71
N GLU A 409 18.12 -7.89 17.13
CA GLU A 409 19.19 -8.54 16.37
C GLU A 409 20.57 -8.44 17.06
N ASN A 410 21.60 -8.03 16.32
CA ASN A 410 22.94 -7.73 16.83
C ASN A 410 23.21 -6.22 16.95
N ILE A 411 22.24 -5.36 16.62
CA ILE A 411 22.40 -3.89 16.61
C ILE A 411 21.95 -3.21 17.90
N VAL A 412 21.10 -3.87 18.70
CA VAL A 412 20.74 -3.41 20.05
C VAL A 412 21.07 -4.50 21.06
N SER A 413 22.04 -4.23 21.92
CA SER A 413 22.37 -5.10 23.04
C SER A 413 21.89 -4.50 24.36
N ILE A 414 21.59 -5.38 25.31
CA ILE A 414 20.90 -5.02 26.55
C ILE A 414 21.77 -5.37 27.75
N GLN A 415 22.02 -4.38 28.61
CA GLN A 415 22.74 -4.56 29.88
C GLN A 415 21.74 -4.71 31.04
N SER A 416 20.69 -3.90 31.04
CA SER A 416 19.51 -4.02 31.91
C SER A 416 18.26 -3.82 31.06
N SER A 417 17.30 -4.74 31.15
CA SER A 417 16.04 -4.68 30.38
C SER A 417 14.80 -4.58 31.24
N SER A 418 14.89 -4.67 32.56
CA SER A 418 13.70 -4.87 33.40
C SER A 418 13.34 -3.64 34.20
N ALA A 419 12.13 -3.11 33.97
CA ALA A 419 11.50 -2.11 34.81
C ALA A 419 10.32 -2.73 35.57
N THR A 420 9.87 -2.08 36.65
CA THR A 420 8.66 -2.50 37.37
C THR A 420 7.74 -1.31 37.62
N ILE A 421 6.48 -1.46 37.23
CA ILE A 421 5.40 -0.53 37.59
C ILE A 421 4.64 -1.13 38.77
N ASN A 422 4.91 -0.65 39.98
CA ASN A 422 4.17 -1.11 41.17
C ASN A 422 2.70 -0.66 41.12
N GLU A 423 2.46 0.60 40.74
CA GLU A 423 1.11 1.16 40.60
C GLU A 423 1.11 2.27 39.53
N LEU A 424 0.10 2.27 38.64
CA LEU A 424 -0.17 3.38 37.73
C LEU A 424 -1.67 3.55 37.49
N PHE A 425 -2.25 4.65 37.97
CA PHE A 425 -3.68 4.91 37.78
C PHE A 425 -4.02 5.30 36.34
N VAL A 426 -5.30 5.17 35.99
CA VAL A 426 -5.84 5.61 34.70
C VAL A 426 -5.51 7.09 34.45
N ASP A 427 -5.16 7.40 33.20
CA ASP A 427 -4.73 8.70 32.70
C ASP A 427 -3.43 9.24 33.33
N GLN A 428 -2.73 8.46 34.16
CA GLN A 428 -1.43 8.84 34.69
C GLN A 428 -0.30 8.38 33.78
N ASN A 429 0.76 9.19 33.80
CA ASN A 429 2.02 8.90 33.12
C ASN A 429 3.05 8.37 34.13
N ILE A 430 3.94 7.51 33.66
CA ILE A 430 5.13 7.07 34.37
C ILE A 430 6.34 7.14 33.46
N TYR A 431 7.47 7.53 34.03
CA TYR A 431 8.77 7.51 33.36
C TYR A 431 9.57 6.35 33.93
N LEU A 432 9.99 5.44 33.06
CA LEU A 432 10.76 4.24 33.40
C LEU A 432 12.19 4.41 32.87
N ASP A 433 13.15 4.55 33.76
CA ASP A 433 14.57 4.79 33.48
C ASP A 433 15.45 3.60 33.92
N ASP A 434 14.99 2.37 33.68
CA ASP A 434 15.69 1.13 34.06
C ASP A 434 16.31 0.38 32.86
N PHE A 435 16.14 0.91 31.64
CA PHE A 435 16.52 0.24 30.39
C PHE A 435 17.90 0.70 29.92
N GLU A 436 18.94 -0.04 30.30
CA GLU A 436 20.32 0.20 29.84
C GLU A 436 20.56 -0.54 28.51
N LEU A 437 20.57 0.23 27.43
CA LEU A 437 20.73 -0.24 26.06
C LEU A 437 22.06 0.25 25.46
N SER A 438 22.63 -0.59 24.60
CA SER A 438 23.79 -0.25 23.78
C SER A 438 23.44 -0.41 22.32
N PHE A 439 23.61 0.65 21.54
CA PHE A 439 23.34 0.70 20.12
C PHE A 439 24.65 0.47 19.34
N SER A 440 24.61 -0.33 18.27
CA SER A 440 25.80 -0.52 17.41
C SER A 440 26.23 0.79 16.77
N GLU A 441 27.54 0.93 16.52
CA GLU A 441 28.10 2.04 15.73
C GLU A 441 27.75 1.89 14.23
N ASP A 442 27.38 0.69 13.79
CA ASP A 442 27.00 0.40 12.39
C ASP A 442 25.57 0.90 12.03
N ILE A 443 24.80 1.40 13.00
CA ILE A 443 23.46 1.92 12.74
C ILE A 443 23.57 3.28 12.03
N ILE A 444 22.84 3.45 10.93
CA ILE A 444 22.73 4.74 10.23
C ILE A 444 21.79 5.67 11.02
N ASN A 445 22.18 6.94 11.19
CA ASN A 445 21.32 7.92 11.87
C ASN A 445 19.94 8.05 11.21
N GLY A 446 18.90 8.20 12.02
CA GLY A 446 17.52 8.24 11.60
C GLY A 446 16.84 6.87 11.48
N THR A 447 17.58 5.76 11.61
CA THR A 447 17.00 4.40 11.58
C THR A 447 15.92 4.26 12.65
N VAL A 448 14.74 3.75 12.28
CA VAL A 448 13.64 3.47 13.20
C VAL A 448 13.63 1.97 13.52
N LEU A 449 13.89 1.62 14.78
CA LEU A 449 13.94 0.23 15.25
C LEU A 449 12.65 -0.16 15.98
N PRO A 450 11.96 -1.25 15.59
CA PRO A 450 10.79 -1.77 16.30
C PRO A 450 11.23 -2.64 17.48
N LEU A 451 11.51 -2.03 18.64
CA LEU A 451 11.92 -2.78 19.83
C LEU A 451 10.74 -3.50 20.48
N GLU A 452 10.90 -4.78 20.77
CA GLU A 452 9.87 -5.57 21.43
C GLU A 452 9.90 -5.37 22.96
N LEU A 453 8.77 -4.93 23.52
CA LEU A 453 8.53 -4.72 24.95
C LEU A 453 7.56 -5.78 25.47
N ILE A 454 8.06 -6.68 26.31
CA ILE A 454 7.25 -7.68 26.99
C ILE A 454 6.72 -7.12 28.31
N LEU A 455 5.39 -7.13 28.47
CA LEU A 455 4.72 -6.82 29.72
C LEU A 455 4.35 -8.13 30.42
N THR A 456 4.69 -8.27 31.70
CA THR A 456 4.33 -9.42 32.53
C THR A 456 3.54 -8.93 33.73
N SER A 457 2.30 -9.40 33.89
CA SER A 457 1.48 -9.10 35.07
C SER A 457 1.88 -9.95 36.28
N SER A 458 1.41 -9.57 37.47
CA SER A 458 1.76 -10.24 38.74
C SER A 458 1.36 -11.73 38.82
N ASP A 459 0.41 -12.15 37.99
CA ASP A 459 -0.06 -13.52 37.83
C ASP A 459 0.81 -14.35 36.86
N GLY A 460 1.80 -13.74 36.20
CA GLY A 460 2.79 -14.38 35.35
C GLY A 460 2.42 -14.46 33.87
N TYR A 461 1.27 -13.93 33.46
CA TYR A 461 0.91 -13.84 32.03
C TYR A 461 1.66 -12.71 31.35
N THR A 462 1.89 -12.87 30.04
CA THR A 462 2.73 -11.95 29.25
C THR A 462 1.98 -11.40 28.05
N ARG A 463 2.41 -10.23 27.56
CA ARG A 463 1.99 -9.62 26.30
C ARG A 463 3.18 -8.92 25.64
N SER A 464 3.23 -8.93 24.31
CA SER A 464 4.21 -8.18 23.52
C SER A 464 3.64 -6.85 23.03
N HIS A 465 4.50 -5.83 22.96
CA HIS A 465 4.21 -4.50 22.42
C HIS A 465 5.42 -3.98 21.65
N ILE A 466 5.22 -3.36 20.49
CA ILE A 466 6.31 -2.80 19.69
C ILE A 466 6.51 -1.33 20.05
N VAL A 467 7.75 -0.94 20.30
CA VAL A 467 8.18 0.44 20.54
C VAL A 467 9.12 0.87 19.43
N ASN A 468 8.65 1.77 18.56
CA ASN A 468 9.45 2.30 17.46
C ASN A 468 10.38 3.41 17.97
N VAL A 469 11.69 3.13 17.95
CA VAL A 469 12.74 4.03 18.44
C VAL A 469 13.59 4.54 17.29
N THR A 470 13.66 5.85 17.11
CA THR A 470 14.53 6.51 16.14
C THR A 470 15.92 6.68 16.74
N ILE A 471 16.94 6.21 16.02
CA ILE A 471 18.34 6.25 16.47
C ILE A 471 19.07 7.41 15.83
N GLY A 472 19.49 8.38 16.63
CA GLY A 472 20.17 9.59 16.15
C GLY A 472 19.25 10.55 15.40
N GLU A 473 19.84 11.61 14.85
CA GLU A 473 19.17 12.58 13.98
C GLU A 473 19.81 12.51 12.60
N VAL A 474 19.00 12.52 11.54
CA VAL A 474 19.47 12.48 10.15
C VAL A 474 20.32 13.72 9.86
N ARG A 475 21.46 13.54 9.21
CA ARG A 475 22.36 14.62 8.76
C ARG A 475 22.56 14.52 7.25
N GLU A 476 23.01 15.62 6.65
CA GLU A 476 23.44 15.65 5.23
C GLU A 476 24.61 14.71 4.92
N THR A 477 25.36 14.28 5.94
CA THR A 477 26.48 13.33 5.82
C THR A 477 26.10 11.91 6.25
N ASP A 478 24.80 11.60 6.25
CA ASP A 478 24.28 10.25 6.42
C ASP A 478 23.62 9.79 5.12
N PRO A 479 23.71 8.50 4.75
CA PRO A 479 23.14 8.01 3.50
C PRO A 479 21.62 8.10 3.49
N LEU A 480 21.06 8.39 2.32
CA LEU A 480 19.62 8.37 2.09
C LEU A 480 19.09 6.92 2.04
N GLY A 481 18.20 6.57 2.95
CA GLY A 481 17.54 5.27 2.99
C GLY A 481 17.36 4.71 4.41
N PRO A 482 17.03 3.42 4.55
CA PRO A 482 16.72 2.50 3.46
C PRO A 482 15.31 2.76 2.90
N ASP A 483 15.06 2.41 1.64
CA ASP A 483 13.68 2.17 1.21
C ASP A 483 13.12 0.86 1.79
N ALA A 484 11.83 0.58 1.56
CA ALA A 484 11.18 -0.62 2.08
C ALA A 484 11.76 -1.95 1.56
N TYR A 485 12.58 -1.93 0.50
CA TYR A 485 13.30 -3.11 0.02
C TYR A 485 14.70 -3.24 0.62
N GLY A 486 15.30 -2.13 1.07
CA GLY A 486 16.58 -2.07 1.76
C GLY A 486 17.69 -1.32 1.02
N TYR A 487 17.40 -0.63 -0.09
CA TYR A 487 18.43 0.18 -0.77
C TYR A 487 18.76 1.44 0.02
N TYR A 488 20.03 1.81 0.03
CA TYR A 488 20.54 3.12 0.42
C TYR A 488 21.21 3.81 -0.77
N ILE A 489 21.25 5.15 -0.75
CA ILE A 489 22.08 5.98 -1.62
C ILE A 489 23.11 6.71 -0.73
N TYR A 490 24.37 6.33 -0.88
CA TYR A 490 25.51 7.00 -0.28
C TYR A 490 26.03 8.07 -1.23
N ASP A 491 26.35 9.26 -0.71
CA ASP A 491 26.95 10.35 -1.47
C ASP A 491 28.39 10.65 -1.01
N SER A 492 29.09 11.50 -1.77
CA SER A 492 30.52 11.79 -1.52
C SER A 492 30.79 12.52 -0.18
N GLY A 493 29.75 13.04 0.47
CA GLY A 493 29.76 13.69 1.77
C GLY A 493 29.61 12.73 2.96
N ASP A 494 29.20 11.49 2.73
CA ASP A 494 28.96 10.44 3.75
C ASP A 494 30.26 9.86 4.34
N THR A 495 31.26 10.69 4.60
CA THR A 495 32.63 10.28 4.94
C THR A 495 32.79 9.46 6.24
N ASP A 496 31.71 9.35 7.02
CA ASP A 496 31.63 8.48 8.21
C ASP A 496 31.38 7.00 7.83
N TYR A 497 31.03 6.70 6.57
CA TYR A 497 30.64 5.37 6.07
C TYR A 497 31.64 4.84 5.03
N ASP A 498 31.96 3.55 5.08
CA ASP A 498 32.94 2.92 4.18
C ASP A 498 32.43 2.86 2.72
N GLU A 499 31.11 2.83 2.54
CA GLU A 499 30.43 2.82 1.24
C GLU A 499 30.42 4.19 0.54
N ALA A 500 30.86 5.26 1.21
CA ALA A 500 30.89 6.60 0.64
C ALA A 500 31.71 6.63 -0.68
N PRO A 501 31.10 7.00 -1.82
CA PRO A 501 31.78 6.94 -3.10
C PRO A 501 32.87 8.00 -3.22
N VAL A 502 34.04 7.57 -3.70
CA VAL A 502 35.06 8.47 -4.24
C VAL A 502 34.80 8.69 -5.73
N TYR A 503 34.75 9.94 -6.18
CA TYR A 503 34.72 10.26 -7.61
C TYR A 503 35.98 9.73 -8.32
N ASP A 504 35.76 8.83 -9.27
CA ASP A 504 36.77 8.15 -10.09
C ASP A 504 36.19 7.93 -11.49
N TRP A 505 36.45 8.88 -12.38
CA TRP A 505 35.86 8.94 -13.72
C TRP A 505 36.42 7.85 -14.65
N ILE A 506 35.54 7.22 -15.43
CA ILE A 506 35.92 6.22 -16.43
C ILE A 506 35.59 6.82 -17.79
N GLU A 507 36.59 7.39 -18.46
CA GLU A 507 36.36 8.01 -19.76
C GLU A 507 36.10 6.96 -20.85
N ILE A 508 34.86 6.89 -21.35
CA ILE A 508 34.47 5.96 -22.42
C ILE A 508 34.12 6.64 -23.75
N ALA A 509 33.84 7.94 -23.78
CA ALA A 509 33.55 8.68 -25.01
C ALA A 509 34.82 8.87 -25.87
N GLU A 510 36.00 9.02 -25.25
CA GLU A 510 37.29 9.17 -25.93
C GLU A 510 37.99 7.81 -26.26
N GLY A 511 37.21 6.79 -26.62
CA GLY A 511 37.69 5.63 -27.37
C GLY A 511 37.58 4.26 -26.70
N LEU A 512 37.36 4.18 -25.37
CA LEU A 512 37.14 2.90 -24.68
C LEU A 512 35.75 2.33 -25.01
N GLY A 513 34.73 3.18 -24.97
CA GLY A 513 33.35 2.82 -25.27
C GLY A 513 32.98 2.98 -26.74
N SER A 514 31.75 2.58 -27.03
CA SER A 514 31.13 2.77 -28.35
C SER A 514 29.94 3.72 -28.23
N GLN A 515 29.80 4.64 -29.18
CA GLN A 515 28.64 5.53 -29.23
C GLN A 515 27.36 4.71 -29.48
N VAL A 516 26.35 4.95 -28.65
CA VAL A 516 25.00 4.39 -28.80
C VAL A 516 24.29 5.11 -29.95
N SER A 517 23.62 4.36 -30.83
CA SER A 517 22.97 4.91 -32.03
C SER A 517 21.57 5.47 -31.76
N ILE A 518 21.46 6.33 -30.75
CA ILE A 518 20.24 7.03 -30.36
C ILE A 518 20.39 8.54 -30.58
N THR A 519 19.27 9.20 -30.88
CA THR A 519 19.19 10.63 -31.16
C THR A 519 17.95 11.24 -30.51
N ASP A 520 18.18 12.32 -29.76
CA ASP A 520 17.13 13.17 -29.25
C ASP A 520 17.20 14.58 -29.82
N ALA A 521 16.08 15.08 -30.35
CA ALA A 521 15.93 16.45 -30.80
C ALA A 521 15.60 17.42 -29.65
N GLY A 522 15.24 16.87 -28.48
CA GLY A 522 14.75 17.62 -27.32
C GLY A 522 13.28 18.04 -27.46
N ASN A 523 12.72 18.57 -26.38
CA ASN A 523 11.34 19.04 -26.30
C ASN A 523 10.30 17.94 -26.57
N GLY A 524 10.63 16.69 -26.25
CA GLY A 524 9.77 15.53 -26.51
C GLY A 524 9.49 15.26 -28.00
N ASN A 525 10.30 15.77 -28.93
CA ASN A 525 10.09 15.60 -30.37
C ASN A 525 10.69 14.31 -30.95
N SER A 526 11.41 13.53 -30.15
CA SER A 526 11.90 12.21 -30.54
C SER A 526 10.89 11.11 -30.20
N GLY A 527 10.84 10.08 -31.04
CA GLY A 527 10.07 8.87 -30.75
C GLY A 527 10.89 7.88 -29.92
N TYR A 528 10.22 6.99 -29.21
CA TYR A 528 10.85 5.90 -28.43
C TYR A 528 11.97 5.18 -29.19
N THR A 529 11.70 4.76 -30.43
CA THR A 529 12.64 4.01 -31.26
C THR A 529 13.89 4.79 -31.69
N SER A 530 13.87 6.12 -31.55
CA SER A 530 15.02 6.98 -31.85
C SER A 530 15.80 7.38 -30.59
N SER A 531 15.16 7.44 -29.43
CA SER A 531 15.78 7.90 -28.17
C SER A 531 16.21 6.78 -27.22
N THR A 532 15.85 5.53 -27.51
CA THR A 532 16.10 4.38 -26.62
C THR A 532 16.85 3.26 -27.32
N ASP A 533 17.76 2.59 -26.61
CA ASP A 533 18.54 1.44 -27.08
C ASP A 533 18.51 0.30 -26.06
N ASP A 534 18.15 -0.90 -26.51
CA ASP A 534 18.11 -2.10 -25.66
C ASP A 534 19.48 -2.80 -25.66
N ARG A 535 20.02 -3.10 -24.47
CA ARG A 535 21.30 -3.83 -24.30
C ARG A 535 21.12 -5.06 -23.43
N THR A 536 21.80 -6.15 -23.81
CA THR A 536 21.94 -7.34 -22.96
C THR A 536 23.11 -7.09 -22.02
N LEU A 537 22.92 -7.29 -20.71
CA LEU A 537 23.98 -7.17 -19.73
C LEU A 537 24.94 -8.39 -19.80
N PRO A 538 26.24 -8.22 -19.51
CA PRO A 538 27.22 -9.31 -19.47
C PRO A 538 27.09 -10.19 -18.22
N PHE A 539 26.24 -9.81 -17.26
CA PHE A 539 25.92 -10.53 -16.02
C PHE A 539 24.42 -10.35 -15.69
N THR A 540 23.88 -11.22 -14.84
CA THR A 540 22.54 -11.03 -14.26
C THR A 540 22.61 -9.91 -13.22
N PHE A 541 21.67 -8.97 -13.28
CA PHE A 541 21.53 -7.89 -12.31
C PHE A 541 20.19 -8.04 -11.57
N THR A 542 20.22 -8.13 -10.25
CA THR A 542 19.03 -8.21 -9.40
C THR A 542 18.67 -6.82 -8.90
N PHE A 543 17.46 -6.36 -9.20
CA PHE A 543 16.96 -5.05 -8.79
C PHE A 543 15.57 -5.21 -8.18
N TYR A 544 15.40 -4.80 -6.92
CA TYR A 544 14.18 -5.04 -6.14
C TYR A 544 13.69 -6.49 -6.17
N GLY A 545 14.62 -7.44 -6.03
CA GLY A 545 14.32 -8.88 -5.99
C GLY A 545 14.02 -9.52 -7.35
N VAL A 546 14.04 -8.76 -8.44
CA VAL A 546 13.80 -9.27 -9.79
C VAL A 546 15.12 -9.37 -10.56
N GLU A 547 15.37 -10.53 -11.16
CA GLU A 547 16.55 -10.78 -11.99
C GLU A 547 16.36 -10.23 -13.41
N TYR A 548 17.32 -9.42 -13.87
CA TYR A 548 17.35 -8.84 -15.19
C TYR A 548 18.62 -9.21 -15.96
N THR A 549 18.46 -9.37 -17.27
CA THR A 549 19.57 -9.62 -18.22
C THR A 549 19.64 -8.55 -19.30
N LYS A 550 18.74 -7.55 -19.24
CA LYS A 550 18.63 -6.50 -20.24
C LYS A 550 18.31 -5.17 -19.59
N ILE A 551 18.84 -4.11 -20.18
CA ILE A 551 18.55 -2.72 -19.86
C ILE A 551 18.10 -1.97 -21.11
N GLN A 552 17.35 -0.90 -20.89
CA GLN A 552 17.02 0.10 -21.89
C GLN A 552 17.74 1.39 -21.51
N ILE A 553 18.52 1.93 -22.44
CA ILE A 553 19.27 3.16 -22.26
C ILE A 553 18.54 4.27 -23.00
N ASN A 554 18.19 5.35 -22.32
CA ASN A 554 17.52 6.50 -22.94
C ASN A 554 18.44 7.73 -23.01
N THR A 555 18.25 8.57 -24.02
CA THR A 555 18.95 9.86 -24.16
C THR A 555 18.72 10.80 -22.99
N ASN A 556 17.58 10.70 -22.29
CA ASN A 556 17.13 11.56 -21.21
C ASN A 556 17.66 11.15 -19.82
N GLY A 557 18.84 10.53 -19.76
CA GLY A 557 19.61 10.36 -18.52
C GLY A 557 19.10 9.30 -17.54
N TRP A 558 18.31 8.34 -18.02
CA TRP A 558 17.81 7.22 -17.24
C TRP A 558 18.00 5.88 -17.95
N ILE A 559 17.96 4.81 -17.15
CA ILE A 559 17.80 3.44 -17.64
C ILE A 559 16.60 2.76 -16.99
N SER A 560 16.08 1.75 -17.68
CA SER A 560 15.08 0.82 -17.14
C SER A 560 15.54 -0.62 -17.36
N PHE A 561 15.09 -1.55 -16.52
CA PHE A 561 15.41 -2.97 -16.68
C PHE A 561 14.26 -3.73 -17.34
N GLY A 562 14.56 -4.57 -18.33
CA GLY A 562 13.53 -5.28 -19.09
C GLY A 562 13.26 -4.62 -20.45
N ASN A 563 11.98 -4.53 -20.83
CA ASN A 563 11.56 -3.96 -22.12
C ASN A 563 10.22 -3.23 -21.98
N PHE A 564 10.25 -1.91 -22.13
CA PHE A 564 9.09 -1.02 -22.09
C PHE A 564 9.16 0.00 -23.23
N GLU A 565 8.06 0.20 -23.95
CA GLU A 565 7.99 1.19 -25.02
C GLU A 565 7.61 2.56 -24.43
N MET A 566 8.59 3.33 -23.97
CA MET A 566 8.33 4.67 -23.44
C MET A 566 9.42 5.68 -23.77
N ASN A 567 8.98 6.89 -24.14
CA ASN A 567 9.84 8.05 -24.22
C ASN A 567 9.51 9.05 -23.10
N ALA A 568 10.19 8.90 -21.97
CA ALA A 568 9.99 9.73 -20.79
C ALA A 568 11.01 10.86 -20.73
N PHE A 569 10.71 12.00 -21.36
CA PHE A 569 11.53 13.22 -21.28
C PHE A 569 11.10 14.15 -20.13
N ARG A 570 9.82 14.11 -19.75
CA ARG A 570 9.31 14.86 -18.59
C ARG A 570 9.49 14.00 -17.35
N ASN A 571 10.24 14.52 -16.40
CA ASN A 571 10.48 13.88 -15.12
C ASN A 571 9.36 14.13 -14.10
N TYR A 572 9.24 13.18 -13.18
CA TYR A 572 8.22 13.08 -12.13
C TYR A 572 8.92 12.71 -10.81
N PRO A 573 8.25 12.84 -9.65
CA PRO A 573 8.78 12.28 -8.41
C PRO A 573 8.87 10.75 -8.49
N ILE A 574 9.86 10.18 -7.81
CA ILE A 574 10.08 8.73 -7.69
C ILE A 574 10.19 8.36 -6.20
N PRO A 575 9.65 7.24 -5.72
CA PRO A 575 8.76 6.34 -6.46
C PRO A 575 7.44 7.05 -6.81
N GLY A 576 6.91 6.77 -8.00
CA GLY A 576 5.67 7.43 -8.42
C GLY A 576 5.02 6.86 -9.68
N ALA A 577 3.87 7.42 -10.02
CA ALA A 577 3.06 6.95 -11.14
C ALA A 577 3.65 7.25 -12.53
N GLY A 578 4.66 8.13 -12.60
CA GLY A 578 5.17 8.68 -13.86
C GLY A 578 6.62 8.28 -14.11
N GLY A 579 6.93 7.92 -15.35
CA GLY A 579 8.27 7.44 -15.72
C GLY A 579 8.30 5.93 -15.94
N PRO A 580 9.42 5.39 -16.42
CA PRO A 580 9.61 3.95 -16.57
C PRO A 580 9.71 3.28 -15.20
N SER A 581 9.18 2.07 -15.06
CA SER A 581 9.30 1.29 -13.83
C SER A 581 9.64 -0.15 -14.22
N PRO A 582 10.76 -0.74 -13.75
CA PRO A 582 11.72 -0.17 -12.80
C PRO A 582 12.63 0.88 -13.44
N MET A 583 13.22 1.75 -12.64
CA MET A 583 14.07 2.85 -13.14
C MET A 583 15.26 3.14 -12.24
N ILE A 584 16.36 3.50 -12.91
CA ILE A 584 17.47 4.25 -12.32
C ILE A 584 17.57 5.57 -13.08
N ALA A 585 17.28 6.67 -12.40
CA ALA A 585 17.38 8.03 -12.91
C ALA A 585 18.74 8.59 -12.49
N ALA A 586 19.71 8.63 -13.42
CA ALA A 586 21.03 9.23 -13.14
C ALA A 586 20.98 10.76 -13.25
N PHE A 587 20.23 11.27 -14.23
CA PHE A 587 19.93 12.68 -14.44
C PHE A 587 18.69 12.74 -15.34
N TRP A 588 17.52 12.40 -14.82
CA TRP A 588 16.32 12.32 -15.65
C TRP A 588 15.77 13.71 -15.96
N ASP A 589 15.95 14.14 -17.21
CA ASP A 589 15.48 15.42 -17.74
C ASP A 589 15.39 15.38 -19.28
N ASP A 590 14.86 16.43 -19.92
CA ASP A 590 14.78 16.59 -21.37
C ASP A 590 16.15 16.92 -21.97
N LEU A 591 16.94 15.87 -22.22
CA LEU A 591 18.29 15.95 -22.76
C LEU A 591 18.32 15.80 -24.29
N ARG A 592 19.29 16.46 -24.91
CA ARG A 592 19.40 16.56 -26.36
C ARG A 592 20.78 16.14 -26.87
N THR A 593 20.77 15.20 -27.81
CA THR A 593 21.97 14.75 -28.54
C THR A 593 22.40 15.72 -29.65
N GLY A 594 23.61 15.53 -30.18
CA GLY A 594 24.20 16.31 -31.27
C GLY A 594 25.06 17.49 -30.78
N SER A 595 25.76 18.15 -31.72
CA SER A 595 26.71 19.24 -31.41
C SER A 595 27.79 18.88 -30.39
N GLY A 596 28.22 17.62 -30.38
CA GLY A 596 29.18 17.08 -29.39
C GLY A 596 28.53 16.10 -28.42
N GLY A 597 27.25 16.29 -28.07
CA GLY A 597 26.60 15.50 -27.02
C GLY A 597 26.04 14.17 -27.49
N TYR A 598 26.48 13.06 -26.88
CA TYR A 598 26.07 11.70 -27.25
C TYR A 598 26.10 10.75 -26.05
N VAL A 599 25.45 9.59 -26.20
CA VAL A 599 25.49 8.51 -25.20
C VAL A 599 26.49 7.45 -25.67
N TYR A 600 27.32 6.97 -24.74
CA TYR A 600 28.34 5.95 -24.95
C TYR A 600 28.10 4.76 -24.01
N TYR A 601 28.48 3.58 -24.49
CA TYR A 601 28.33 2.32 -23.77
C TYR A 601 29.62 1.50 -23.82
N TYR A 602 30.02 0.97 -22.67
CA TYR A 602 31.10 0.02 -22.51
C TYR A 602 30.67 -1.13 -21.59
N GLU A 603 31.06 -2.35 -21.92
CA GLU A 603 30.78 -3.53 -21.10
C GLU A 603 32.02 -4.39 -20.91
N SER A 604 32.10 -5.00 -19.74
CA SER A 604 33.09 -6.01 -19.38
C SER A 604 32.45 -7.02 -18.41
N PRO A 605 33.12 -8.15 -18.12
CA PRO A 605 32.66 -9.06 -17.06
C PRO A 605 32.61 -8.42 -15.66
N ASP A 606 33.38 -7.35 -15.43
CA ASP A 606 33.56 -6.75 -14.11
C ASP A 606 32.61 -5.58 -13.85
N PHE A 607 32.15 -4.90 -14.91
CA PHE A 607 31.20 -3.78 -14.84
C PHE A 607 30.68 -3.36 -16.23
N VAL A 608 29.57 -2.62 -16.24
CA VAL A 608 29.02 -1.89 -17.40
C VAL A 608 29.07 -0.40 -17.13
N VAL A 609 29.46 0.42 -18.10
CA VAL A 609 29.45 1.89 -18.02
C VAL A 609 28.57 2.48 -19.12
N ILE A 610 27.72 3.42 -18.72
CA ILE A 610 26.86 4.21 -19.60
C ILE A 610 27.21 5.68 -19.35
N GLN A 611 27.76 6.36 -20.34
CA GLN A 611 28.17 7.76 -20.24
C GLN A 611 27.28 8.62 -21.14
N TRP A 612 26.65 9.62 -20.55
CA TRP A 612 26.01 10.73 -21.24
C TRP A 612 27.02 11.86 -21.31
N ASP A 613 27.58 12.07 -22.51
CA ASP A 613 28.71 12.98 -22.74
C ASP A 613 28.25 14.28 -23.39
N ASP A 614 28.67 15.45 -22.88
CA ASP A 614 28.37 16.80 -23.41
C ASP A 614 26.88 17.05 -23.75
N MET A 615 25.97 16.42 -22.99
CA MET A 615 24.53 16.47 -23.24
C MET A 615 23.98 17.86 -22.98
N ARG A 616 23.12 18.34 -23.88
CA ARG A 616 22.42 19.63 -23.70
C ARG A 616 21.07 19.41 -23.06
N ILE A 617 20.60 20.41 -22.34
CA ILE A 617 19.30 20.41 -21.67
C ILE A 617 18.28 21.29 -22.41
N CYS A 618 17.01 20.89 -22.35
CA CYS A 618 15.89 21.67 -22.85
C CYS A 618 15.04 22.20 -21.68
N GLY A 619 14.81 23.52 -21.65
CA GLY A 619 14.21 24.21 -20.52
C GLY A 619 14.55 25.70 -20.53
N ILE A 620 13.59 26.56 -20.19
CA ILE A 620 13.72 28.02 -20.34
C ILE A 620 14.61 28.60 -19.24
N LEU A 621 15.65 29.36 -19.62
CA LEU A 621 16.24 30.39 -18.76
C LEU A 621 15.57 31.74 -19.08
N GLY A 622 14.50 32.12 -18.35
CA GLY A 622 13.94 33.49 -18.42
C GLY A 622 12.49 33.72 -18.92
N GLY A 623 11.55 32.79 -18.74
CA GLY A 623 10.10 33.07 -18.71
C GLY A 623 9.35 33.39 -20.02
N GLY A 624 9.72 32.83 -21.18
CA GLY A 624 9.04 33.08 -22.47
C GLY A 624 8.30 31.89 -23.09
N TRP A 625 7.12 32.12 -23.69
CA TRP A 625 6.22 31.14 -24.33
C TRP A 625 6.71 30.64 -25.72
N TYR A 626 7.97 30.19 -25.85
CA TYR A 626 8.52 29.76 -27.16
C TYR A 626 9.04 28.30 -27.16
N PRO A 627 8.62 27.45 -28.12
CA PRO A 627 8.89 26.00 -28.16
C PRO A 627 10.30 25.57 -28.62
N ASP A 628 11.31 26.46 -28.62
CA ASP A 628 12.66 26.19 -29.16
C ASP A 628 13.79 26.62 -28.20
N GLN A 629 13.64 26.39 -26.88
CA GLN A 629 14.63 26.82 -25.88
C GLN A 629 15.45 25.65 -25.30
N CYS A 630 16.06 24.84 -26.17
CA CYS A 630 17.19 24.03 -25.74
C CYS A 630 18.45 24.89 -25.74
N THR A 631 19.09 25.03 -24.59
CA THR A 631 20.32 25.82 -24.49
C THR A 631 21.50 25.04 -25.07
N SER A 632 22.36 25.74 -25.81
CA SER A 632 23.62 25.17 -26.30
C SER A 632 24.79 25.37 -25.34
N SER A 633 24.60 26.18 -24.28
CA SER A 633 25.69 26.59 -23.38
C SER A 633 25.80 25.71 -22.13
N ILE A 634 24.70 25.12 -21.68
CA ILE A 634 24.69 24.24 -20.51
C ILE A 634 24.91 22.82 -20.98
N ARG A 635 25.87 22.15 -20.34
CA ARG A 635 26.34 20.81 -20.70
C ARG A 635 26.35 19.93 -19.46
N ASN A 636 25.87 18.71 -19.62
CA ASN A 636 25.89 17.69 -18.58
C ASN A 636 26.73 16.52 -19.07
N THR A 637 27.67 16.10 -18.24
CA THR A 637 28.54 14.96 -18.49
C THR A 637 28.50 14.08 -17.25
N PHE A 638 27.85 12.93 -17.36
CA PHE A 638 27.63 12.01 -16.24
C PHE A 638 27.65 10.57 -16.70
N GLN A 639 27.92 9.65 -15.78
CA GLN A 639 27.94 8.23 -16.06
C GLN A 639 27.27 7.40 -14.98
N MET A 640 26.74 6.26 -15.40
CA MET A 640 26.25 5.20 -14.54
C MET A 640 27.12 3.96 -14.72
N ILE A 641 27.48 3.32 -13.61
CA ILE A 641 28.25 2.09 -13.58
C ILE A 641 27.41 1.03 -12.86
N LEU A 642 27.23 -0.12 -13.50
CA LEU A 642 26.57 -1.29 -12.92
C LEU A 642 27.61 -2.37 -12.64
N TYR A 643 27.55 -2.96 -11.45
CA TYR A 643 28.44 -4.05 -11.03
C TYR A 643 27.71 -5.40 -10.94
N PRO A 644 28.42 -6.54 -11.13
CA PRO A 644 27.86 -7.87 -10.93
C PRO A 644 27.35 -8.15 -9.51
N SER A 645 27.76 -7.34 -8.54
CA SER A 645 27.28 -7.35 -7.14
C SER A 645 25.87 -6.75 -6.97
N ASN A 646 25.26 -6.25 -8.05
CA ASN A 646 24.01 -5.48 -8.05
C ASN A 646 24.14 -4.06 -7.47
N GLU A 647 25.37 -3.59 -7.26
CA GLU A 647 25.67 -2.22 -6.85
C GLU A 647 25.66 -1.28 -8.06
N ILE A 648 25.30 -0.03 -7.82
CA ILE A 648 25.24 1.03 -8.84
C ILE A 648 26.10 2.19 -8.37
N LYS A 649 26.89 2.77 -9.27
CA LYS A 649 27.58 4.04 -9.02
C LYS A 649 27.19 5.05 -10.08
N ILE A 650 26.81 6.25 -9.66
CA ILE A 650 26.55 7.38 -10.56
C ILE A 650 27.58 8.46 -10.29
N GLN A 651 28.14 9.07 -11.33
CA GLN A 651 29.19 10.08 -11.19
C GLN A 651 28.94 11.23 -12.15
N TYR A 652 29.26 12.44 -11.70
CA TYR A 652 28.99 13.66 -12.45
C TYR A 652 30.31 14.40 -12.70
N GLN A 653 30.74 14.46 -13.96
CA GLN A 653 31.90 15.29 -14.35
C GLN A 653 31.49 16.74 -14.51
N ASP A 654 30.38 16.99 -15.21
CA ASP A 654 29.72 18.29 -15.31
C ASP A 654 28.27 18.14 -14.85
N PHE A 655 27.89 18.77 -13.74
CA PHE A 655 26.55 18.73 -13.15
C PHE A 655 25.89 20.11 -13.21
N ASN A 656 24.95 20.27 -14.14
CA ASN A 656 24.21 21.50 -14.37
C ASN A 656 22.70 21.23 -14.33
N ASN A 657 22.15 21.19 -13.12
CA ASN A 657 20.73 21.06 -12.83
C ASN A 657 20.04 22.44 -12.94
N GLU A 658 19.82 22.93 -14.16
CA GLU A 658 19.36 24.31 -14.39
C GLU A 658 18.08 24.43 -15.25
N SER A 659 17.36 23.34 -15.49
CA SER A 659 16.07 23.38 -16.20
C SER A 659 14.98 24.02 -15.33
N ASP A 660 14.86 25.35 -15.40
CA ASP A 660 13.75 26.04 -14.73
C ASP A 660 12.45 25.79 -15.52
N GLY A 661 11.69 24.78 -15.07
CA GLY A 661 10.38 24.46 -15.62
C GLY A 661 9.45 25.67 -15.51
N TYR A 662 8.81 26.09 -16.62
CA TYR A 662 7.91 27.24 -16.59
C TYR A 662 6.55 26.87 -15.97
N TYR A 663 6.39 27.10 -14.67
CA TYR A 663 5.14 26.82 -13.96
C TYR A 663 4.13 27.95 -13.94
N SER A 664 4.46 29.18 -14.38
CA SER A 664 3.45 30.24 -14.52
C SER A 664 2.50 30.04 -15.72
N GLY A 665 2.54 28.87 -16.35
CA GLY A 665 1.59 28.35 -17.33
C GLY A 665 1.62 26.82 -17.34
N THR A 666 1.32 26.19 -18.47
CA THR A 666 1.50 24.74 -18.63
C THR A 666 2.99 24.42 -18.74
N PRO A 667 3.54 23.53 -17.89
CA PRO A 667 4.93 23.10 -18.00
C PRO A 667 5.11 22.28 -19.28
N SER A 668 6.06 22.68 -20.12
CA SER A 668 6.47 21.92 -21.31
C SER A 668 7.44 20.79 -20.94
N HIS A 669 8.37 21.08 -20.02
CA HIS A 669 9.39 20.17 -19.46
C HIS A 669 9.18 20.07 -17.94
N GLY A 670 9.93 19.20 -17.25
CA GLY A 670 9.95 19.23 -15.80
C GLY A 670 10.69 20.44 -15.23
N CYS A 671 10.70 20.58 -13.91
CA CYS A 671 11.57 21.50 -13.19
C CYS A 671 12.75 20.69 -12.70
N TYR A 672 13.95 21.01 -13.18
CA TYR A 672 15.17 20.33 -12.76
C TYR A 672 15.12 18.83 -13.10
N SER A 673 16.24 18.15 -12.91
CA SER A 673 16.31 16.70 -13.07
C SER A 673 15.66 15.95 -11.90
N THR A 674 15.21 14.73 -12.16
CA THR A 674 14.96 13.72 -11.12
C THR A 674 16.15 12.78 -11.04
N ILE A 675 16.60 12.44 -9.82
CA ILE A 675 17.68 11.47 -9.57
C ILE A 675 17.24 10.52 -8.47
N GLY A 676 17.49 9.22 -8.67
CA GLY A 676 17.13 8.18 -7.71
C GLY A 676 16.76 6.85 -8.38
N ILE A 677 16.07 6.00 -7.62
CA ILE A 677 15.71 4.63 -8.03
C ILE A 677 14.28 4.27 -7.65
N GLU A 678 13.63 3.41 -8.43
CA GLU A 678 12.33 2.82 -8.10
C GLU A 678 12.14 1.41 -8.67
N ASN A 679 11.30 0.63 -7.99
CA ASN A 679 11.00 -0.75 -8.34
C ASN A 679 10.10 -0.87 -9.58
N HIS A 680 9.81 -2.11 -9.98
CA HIS A 680 9.00 -2.40 -11.17
C HIS A 680 7.51 -2.03 -11.06
N LEU A 681 7.05 -1.62 -9.89
CA LEU A 681 5.68 -1.15 -9.64
C LEU A 681 5.61 0.37 -9.46
N GLY A 682 6.73 1.07 -9.26
CA GLY A 682 6.76 2.49 -8.95
C GLY A 682 6.23 2.83 -7.55
N ASP A 683 6.19 1.86 -6.62
CA ASP A 683 5.67 2.02 -5.25
C ASP A 683 6.74 1.94 -4.14
N ILE A 684 7.95 1.48 -4.48
CA ILE A 684 9.12 1.45 -3.59
C ILE A 684 10.29 2.10 -4.32
N GLY A 685 10.99 3.02 -3.65
CA GLY A 685 12.09 3.76 -4.24
C GLY A 685 12.74 4.78 -3.32
N LEU A 686 13.86 5.35 -3.78
CA LEU A 686 14.55 6.47 -3.15
C LEU A 686 14.66 7.64 -4.14
N GLN A 687 14.19 8.81 -3.71
CA GLN A 687 14.35 10.07 -4.43
C GLN A 687 15.54 10.84 -3.87
N TYR A 688 16.64 10.90 -4.61
CA TYR A 688 17.78 11.72 -4.20
C TYR A 688 17.50 13.22 -4.46
N THR A 689 16.91 13.54 -5.60
CA THR A 689 16.38 14.89 -5.87
C THR A 689 15.26 14.86 -6.90
N PHE A 690 14.34 15.82 -6.75
CA PHE A 690 13.32 16.19 -7.73
C PHE A 690 13.01 17.67 -7.52
N ASN A 691 12.82 18.43 -8.60
CA ASN A 691 12.56 19.87 -8.52
C ASN A 691 13.63 20.64 -7.71
N ASP A 692 14.90 20.19 -7.76
CA ASP A 692 16.02 20.76 -7.00
C ASP A 692 15.81 20.76 -5.48
N THR A 693 14.97 19.83 -4.99
CA THR A 693 14.75 19.58 -3.56
C THR A 693 15.40 18.28 -3.17
N TYR A 694 16.23 18.34 -2.12
CA TYR A 694 16.99 17.22 -1.58
C TYR A 694 16.43 16.83 -0.21
N PRO A 695 16.30 15.53 0.11
CA PRO A 695 16.11 15.07 1.48
C PRO A 695 17.22 15.56 2.42
N GLU A 696 16.96 15.53 3.73
CA GLU A 696 17.97 15.94 4.72
C GLU A 696 19.25 15.09 4.66
N ALA A 697 19.12 13.80 4.31
CA ALA A 697 20.20 12.81 4.13
C ALA A 697 20.88 12.86 2.75
N ALA A 698 20.77 13.97 2.01
CA ALA A 698 21.29 14.03 0.64
C ALA A 698 22.06 15.33 0.41
N ALA A 699 23.37 15.22 0.21
CA ALA A 699 24.19 16.36 -0.15
C ALA A 699 23.83 16.88 -1.55
N THR A 700 23.86 18.21 -1.72
CA THR A 700 23.67 18.83 -3.04
C THR A 700 24.77 18.40 -4.01
N LEU A 701 24.39 18.00 -5.21
CA LEU A 701 25.32 17.54 -6.24
C LEU A 701 26.01 18.70 -6.96
N GLN A 702 27.26 18.47 -7.35
CA GLN A 702 28.12 19.39 -8.10
C GLN A 702 29.11 18.62 -8.98
N ASP A 703 29.89 19.32 -9.80
CA ASP A 703 31.00 18.73 -10.56
C ASP A 703 31.92 17.91 -9.64
N GLY A 704 32.23 16.68 -10.04
CA GLY A 704 33.04 15.75 -9.27
C GLY A 704 32.29 15.03 -8.15
N SER A 705 30.96 15.10 -8.09
CA SER A 705 30.16 14.32 -7.14
C SER A 705 29.95 12.89 -7.63
N ALA A 706 29.76 11.96 -6.69
CA ALA A 706 29.40 10.58 -6.95
C ALA A 706 28.36 10.09 -5.95
N LEU A 707 27.50 9.18 -6.42
CA LEU A 707 26.52 8.44 -5.65
C LEU A 707 26.81 6.94 -5.76
N PHE A 708 26.62 6.20 -4.67
CA PHE A 708 26.73 4.76 -4.62
C PHE A 708 25.46 4.18 -4.03
N ILE A 709 24.86 3.24 -4.75
CA ILE A 709 23.55 2.68 -4.42
C ILE A 709 23.70 1.20 -4.19
N THR A 710 23.30 0.75 -3.01
CA THR A 710 23.40 -0.64 -2.61
C THR A 710 22.33 -1.01 -1.59
N ASN A 711 21.89 -2.27 -1.61
CA ASN A 711 21.09 -2.88 -0.54
C ASN A 711 21.91 -3.88 0.28
N SER A 712 23.18 -4.07 -0.05
CA SER A 712 24.16 -4.67 0.85
C SER A 712 24.73 -3.54 1.68
N THR A 713 24.13 -3.23 2.82
CA THR A 713 24.93 -2.60 3.87
C THR A 713 26.10 -3.56 4.17
N GLY A 714 27.29 -3.09 4.54
CA GLY A 714 28.38 -3.93 5.08
C GLY A 714 28.02 -4.75 6.34
N SER A 715 26.72 -4.89 6.60
CA SER A 715 26.04 -5.43 7.74
C SER A 715 24.84 -6.22 7.17
N ASP A 716 24.95 -7.54 6.98
CA ASP A 716 23.88 -8.45 6.50
C ASP A 716 22.64 -8.50 7.44
N PHE A 717 22.23 -7.40 8.09
CA PHE A 717 21.36 -7.33 9.28
C PHE A 717 20.08 -6.52 9.08
N ILE A 718 19.68 -6.21 7.85
CA ILE A 718 18.33 -5.66 7.61
C ILE A 718 17.69 -6.43 6.48
N GLN A 719 17.41 -7.71 6.76
CA GLN A 719 16.47 -8.48 5.96
C GLN A 719 15.47 -9.11 6.93
N GLY A 720 14.42 -8.36 7.26
CA GLY A 720 13.42 -8.79 8.24
C GLY A 720 12.24 -7.84 8.35
N ASP A 721 11.22 -8.12 7.54
CA ASP A 721 9.80 -7.92 7.82
C ASP A 721 9.28 -6.48 8.07
N LEU A 722 8.86 -5.81 7.00
CA LEU A 722 7.91 -4.70 7.06
C LEU A 722 6.51 -5.24 6.76
N ASN A 723 5.81 -5.65 7.83
CA ASN A 723 4.35 -5.79 7.97
C ASN A 723 3.60 -6.54 6.84
N ASP A 724 3.23 -7.80 7.09
CA ASP A 724 1.85 -8.24 6.86
C ASP A 724 1.00 -7.96 8.12
#